data_AF-A0A7J6LG90-F1
#
_entry.id   AF-A0A7J6LG90-F1
#
_cell.length_a   1.000
_cell.length_b   1.000
_cell.length_c   1.000
_cell.angle_alpha   90.00
_cell.angle_beta   90.00
_cell.angle_gamma   90.00
#
_symmetry.space_group_name_H-M   'P 1'
#
loop_
_entity.id
_entity.type
_entity.pdbx_description
1 polymer ?
#
loop_
_entity_poly.entity_id
_entity_poly.type
_entity_poly.pdbx_seq_one_letter_code
_entity_poly.pdbx_strand_id
1 'polypeptide(L)'
;MNRHTIINIITAGAASGRDVPYSTFPSPPEQQQERALRVMAISVNTVFSSGHSNEPTWAAYLRVTREASPLSSDRNLFEGVSPSILQLIRKAADKYPLDMEFWRKYKSVPAMANVRDKASILEILENFAMIHRKHIYLFQRLKHTIVAGMDSWTAPELAKVCASWAQLGFLTDRFTEEISDRVVKTINLCDAEALARLLDAYASTRTRHLRAPLKALAETSLRRIDDFTPQQLCLHCSSFARLNLAYEPIFGAIADRLGKAGDEALNIIALAPEDSDPLAVLSMTDPGAVYSARDVALAAYSFGKLEGVDATQQTPIVMSTTGGHRNDISAKAFDALAVLATLVLRDCTARELQMLATGFDRHRHHTPVEERKPFDSDLLRAMGAQAKRRIAQFSAESLVLFLRSFSNLCSNSPDRDELMDLLLSRVSSHLPRAVSTFKVLDLITTLQVYARRGEKHSEVAGLLADSVLAKKSELTPSDWVSVIDCIAAMKGPLPIVMKAARESGTGGLIGKLKTPQLASVVSACCESGYYQVDDLLPFIMELKSRTLHIPHANAIDADTAARIFIVLCKMEFPNFLAGNGGALEGHSKLLSLENSLGLLAWLMPRLTSPSGTGRPSSRLAGQVLECLAEMDDADFRQAAGGKEEVTCLAGEMLTAVRAKSADTRKGGAKRFTNADYFATDSLPSSLAEDPSVDSEPDGDDDTNGEETRRQKAEELYMRIVHGGEHPARKYTATIPDEVLMRDLSERPSPFWI
;
A
#
# COMPACT_ATOMS: atom_id res chain seq x y z
N MET A 1 -11.49 58.18 -11.92
CA MET A 1 -10.06 58.53 -11.96
C MET A 1 -9.43 58.20 -10.60
N ASN A 2 -8.34 57.47 -10.46
CA ASN A 2 -7.60 56.70 -11.44
C ASN A 2 -6.81 55.57 -10.74
N ARG A 3 -6.83 54.40 -11.36
CA ARG A 3 -5.97 53.23 -11.10
C ARG A 3 -4.55 53.59 -11.57
N HIS A 4 -3.59 53.71 -10.66
CA HIS A 4 -2.17 53.50 -10.96
C HIS A 4 -1.40 53.52 -9.64
N THR A 5 -1.02 52.35 -9.14
CA THR A 5 0.26 52.01 -8.50
C THR A 5 0.11 50.55 -8.07
N ILE A 6 1.17 49.74 -8.20
CA ILE A 6 1.22 48.26 -8.03
C ILE A 6 0.94 47.47 -9.31
N ILE A 7 1.71 47.79 -10.36
CA ILE A 7 2.35 46.79 -11.23
C ILE A 7 3.76 47.33 -11.46
N ASN A 8 4.74 46.82 -10.71
CA ASN A 8 6.18 46.92 -10.99
C ASN A 8 6.91 46.12 -9.91
N ILE A 9 7.10 44.84 -10.16
CA ILE A 9 8.26 44.00 -9.79
C ILE A 9 8.00 42.69 -10.54
N ILE A 10 8.86 42.42 -11.52
CA ILE A 10 9.05 41.23 -12.40
C ILE A 10 9.10 41.70 -13.87
N THR A 11 10.16 42.45 -14.19
CA THR A 11 10.75 42.54 -15.53
C THR A 11 12.16 43.12 -15.40
N ALA A 12 13.13 42.25 -15.13
CA ALA A 12 14.53 42.50 -15.42
C ALA A 12 15.26 41.16 -15.59
N GLY A 13 15.71 40.88 -16.82
CA GLY A 13 16.76 39.90 -17.07
C GLY A 13 16.45 38.82 -18.08
N ALA A 14 16.37 39.16 -19.37
CA ALA A 14 16.83 38.28 -20.44
C ALA A 14 17.02 39.06 -21.75
N ALA A 15 18.27 39.43 -22.03
CA ALA A 15 18.72 39.82 -23.36
C ALA A 15 19.93 38.95 -23.71
N SER A 16 19.74 38.00 -24.62
CA SER A 16 20.78 37.52 -25.55
C SER A 16 20.10 36.59 -26.56
N GLY A 17 20.14 36.96 -27.83
CA GLY A 17 19.37 36.32 -28.89
C GLY A 17 19.93 35.02 -29.44
N ARG A 18 19.11 34.39 -30.28
CA ARG A 18 19.46 33.65 -31.50
C ARG A 18 18.17 33.37 -32.27
N ASP A 19 18.16 33.81 -33.52
CA ASP A 19 17.11 33.60 -34.51
C ASP A 19 17.00 32.14 -34.94
N VAL A 20 15.79 31.56 -34.89
CA VAL A 20 15.36 30.36 -35.65
C VAL A 20 13.84 30.51 -35.93
N PRO A 21 13.33 30.23 -37.14
CA PRO A 21 11.98 30.62 -37.55
C PRO A 21 10.90 29.67 -37.01
N TYR A 22 9.80 30.25 -36.53
CA TYR A 22 8.57 29.52 -36.15
C TYR A 22 7.78 29.10 -37.39
N SER A 23 7.59 27.80 -37.55
CA SER A 23 6.51 27.23 -38.36
C SER A 23 5.19 27.35 -37.61
N THR A 24 4.20 27.92 -38.28
CA THR A 24 2.79 27.99 -37.88
C THR A 24 2.21 26.61 -37.53
N PHE A 25 1.77 26.43 -36.29
CA PHE A 25 0.85 25.36 -35.89
C PHE A 25 -0.60 25.89 -35.92
N PRO A 26 -1.59 25.09 -36.37
CA PRO A 26 -2.97 25.49 -36.38
C PRO A 26 -3.57 25.46 -34.96
N SER A 27 -4.41 26.45 -34.67
CA SER A 27 -5.20 26.56 -33.45
C SER A 27 -6.10 25.32 -33.24
N PRO A 28 -6.28 24.83 -32.01
CA PRO A 28 -7.18 23.71 -31.75
C PRO A 28 -8.66 24.14 -31.87
N PRO A 29 -9.58 23.22 -32.21
CA PRO A 29 -10.99 23.54 -32.41
C PRO A 29 -11.69 23.97 -31.11
N GLU A 30 -12.65 24.90 -31.23
CA GLU A 30 -13.45 25.57 -30.18
C GLU A 30 -14.01 24.67 -29.06
N GLN A 31 -14.12 23.35 -29.27
CA GLN A 31 -14.62 22.40 -28.28
C GLN A 31 -13.68 22.15 -27.08
N GLN A 32 -12.39 22.47 -27.17
CA GLN A 32 -11.45 22.34 -26.03
C GLN A 32 -11.48 23.53 -25.07
N GLN A 33 -11.87 24.73 -25.52
CA GLN A 33 -12.03 25.90 -24.66
C GLN A 33 -13.28 25.81 -23.77
N GLU A 34 -14.35 25.17 -24.26
CA GLU A 34 -15.59 25.00 -23.48
C GLU A 34 -15.41 24.01 -22.30
N ARG A 35 -14.51 23.02 -22.43
CA ARG A 35 -14.19 22.06 -21.37
C ARG A 35 -13.26 22.63 -20.28
N ALA A 36 -12.36 23.55 -20.63
CA ALA A 36 -11.49 24.22 -19.65
C ALA A 36 -12.28 25.18 -18.75
N LEU A 37 -13.34 25.81 -19.25
CA LEU A 37 -14.21 26.71 -18.49
C LEU A 37 -15.16 25.97 -17.53
N ARG A 38 -15.57 24.74 -17.83
CA ARG A 38 -16.43 23.94 -16.92
C ARG A 38 -15.69 23.40 -15.68
N VAL A 39 -14.36 23.26 -15.72
CA VAL A 39 -13.56 22.74 -14.59
C VAL A 39 -13.21 23.83 -13.55
N MET A 40 -13.32 25.12 -13.88
CA MET A 40 -13.07 26.22 -12.93
C MET A 40 -14.31 26.71 -12.15
N ALA A 41 -15.52 26.26 -12.47
CA ALA A 41 -16.75 26.83 -11.91
C ALA A 41 -17.20 26.29 -10.53
N ILE A 42 -16.37 25.55 -9.78
CA ILE A 42 -16.70 25.05 -8.42
C ILE A 42 -15.93 25.81 -7.32
N SER A 43 -15.40 27.00 -7.57
CA SER A 43 -14.87 27.85 -6.49
C SER A 43 -15.17 29.33 -6.66
N VAL A 44 -15.85 29.86 -5.63
CA VAL A 44 -16.07 31.27 -5.28
C VAL A 44 -17.26 31.96 -5.95
N ASN A 45 -18.11 32.52 -5.08
CA ASN A 45 -19.29 33.31 -5.39
C ASN A 45 -18.94 34.82 -5.35
N THR A 46 -19.59 35.60 -6.23
CA THR A 46 -19.85 37.07 -6.24
C THR A 46 -19.18 37.99 -7.30
N VAL A 47 -20.10 38.64 -8.06
CA VAL A 47 -20.12 39.99 -8.72
C VAL A 47 -19.84 40.14 -10.25
N PHE A 48 -20.96 40.37 -10.97
CA PHE A 48 -21.29 41.10 -12.23
C PHE A 48 -20.69 40.77 -13.63
N SER A 49 -21.61 40.43 -14.55
CA SER A 49 -21.88 40.93 -15.95
C SER A 49 -20.72 40.93 -16.98
N SER A 50 -20.84 40.54 -18.24
CA SER A 50 -21.92 40.41 -19.25
C SER A 50 -21.35 39.69 -20.48
N GLY A 51 -22.17 39.04 -21.29
CA GLY A 51 -21.81 38.70 -22.68
C GLY A 51 -22.66 37.58 -23.27
N HIS A 52 -23.37 37.87 -24.36
CA HIS A 52 -24.27 36.97 -25.08
C HIS A 52 -23.52 35.89 -25.88
N SER A 53 -23.95 34.62 -25.76
CA SER A 53 -24.22 33.73 -26.91
C SER A 53 -24.78 32.37 -26.45
N ASN A 54 -25.89 31.98 -27.11
CA ASN A 54 -26.56 30.68 -27.25
C ASN A 54 -26.24 29.54 -26.25
N GLU A 55 -27.13 29.34 -25.27
CA GLU A 55 -27.19 28.13 -24.42
C GLU A 55 -28.37 27.20 -24.81
N PRO A 56 -28.24 25.88 -24.61
CA PRO A 56 -29.26 24.88 -24.93
C PRO A 56 -30.36 24.79 -23.86
N THR A 57 -31.52 24.30 -24.31
CA THR A 57 -32.87 24.27 -23.73
C THR A 57 -33.09 23.70 -22.32
N TRP A 58 -32.06 23.36 -21.53
CA TRP A 58 -32.25 22.88 -20.14
C TRP A 58 -32.18 24.00 -19.09
N ALA A 59 -31.49 25.11 -19.38
CA ALA A 59 -31.33 26.24 -18.45
C ALA A 59 -32.63 27.05 -18.22
N ALA A 60 -33.62 26.92 -19.11
CA ALA A 60 -34.92 27.60 -18.98
C ALA A 60 -35.82 26.98 -17.89
N TYR A 61 -35.63 25.71 -17.54
CA TYR A 61 -36.47 25.05 -16.53
C TYR A 61 -36.07 25.41 -15.09
N LEU A 62 -34.81 25.79 -14.86
CA LEU A 62 -34.28 26.15 -13.54
C LEU A 62 -34.25 27.67 -13.27
N ARG A 63 -34.45 28.52 -14.27
CA ARG A 63 -34.62 29.98 -14.06
C ARG A 63 -36.06 30.40 -13.75
N VAL A 64 -37.06 29.60 -14.14
CA VAL A 64 -38.48 29.90 -13.83
C VAL A 64 -38.82 29.70 -12.35
N THR A 65 -37.97 29.03 -11.55
CA THR A 65 -38.21 28.83 -10.11
C THR A 65 -37.49 29.82 -9.20
N ARG A 66 -36.80 30.84 -9.74
CA ARG A 66 -35.98 31.77 -8.93
C ARG A 66 -36.40 33.23 -8.95
N GLU A 67 -37.48 33.59 -9.64
CA GLU A 67 -38.13 34.89 -9.44
C GLU A 67 -39.22 34.77 -8.37
N ALA A 68 -39.01 35.50 -7.27
CA ALA A 68 -39.93 35.60 -6.16
C ALA A 68 -41.28 36.17 -6.61
N SER A 69 -42.22 35.28 -6.89
CA SER A 69 -43.66 35.58 -6.85
C SER A 69 -44.24 35.03 -5.55
N PRO A 70 -45.13 35.76 -4.84
CA PRO A 70 -45.77 35.25 -3.64
C PRO A 70 -46.73 34.11 -4.00
N LEU A 71 -46.31 32.88 -3.69
CA LEU A 71 -47.13 31.67 -3.65
C LEU A 71 -48.43 31.94 -2.86
N SER A 72 -49.53 32.25 -3.56
CA SER A 72 -50.84 32.46 -2.93
C SER A 72 -51.96 31.57 -3.49
N SER A 73 -51.68 30.65 -4.44
CA SER A 73 -52.70 29.72 -4.98
C SER A 73 -52.41 28.22 -4.80
N ASP A 74 -51.22 27.80 -4.37
CA ASP A 74 -50.87 26.37 -4.19
C ASP A 74 -51.21 25.79 -2.80
N ARG A 75 -52.06 26.48 -2.02
CA ARG A 75 -52.44 26.04 -0.66
C ARG A 75 -53.16 24.68 -0.64
N ASN A 76 -53.69 24.19 -1.76
CA ASN A 76 -54.44 22.93 -1.81
C ASN A 76 -53.59 21.69 -2.12
N LEU A 77 -52.30 21.83 -2.51
CA LEU A 77 -51.47 20.67 -2.90
C LEU A 77 -51.03 19.77 -1.74
N PHE A 78 -51.20 20.23 -0.50
CA PHE A 78 -50.72 19.58 0.73
C PHE A 78 -51.83 19.38 1.77
N GLU A 79 -53.08 19.58 1.38
CA GLU A 79 -54.22 19.45 2.29
C GLU A 79 -54.34 17.99 2.78
N GLY A 80 -54.17 17.78 4.08
CA GLY A 80 -54.24 16.45 4.73
C GLY A 80 -52.92 15.70 4.93
N VAL A 81 -51.77 16.24 4.51
CA VAL A 81 -50.46 15.66 4.81
C VAL A 81 -49.95 16.16 6.16
N SER A 82 -49.55 15.24 7.05
CA SER A 82 -49.00 15.60 8.36
C SER A 82 -47.82 16.56 8.26
N PRO A 83 -47.66 17.52 9.20
CA PRO A 83 -46.53 18.45 9.21
C PRO A 83 -45.16 17.77 9.13
N SER A 84 -45.03 16.57 9.70
CA SER A 84 -43.80 15.78 9.66
C SER A 84 -43.44 15.30 8.25
N ILE A 85 -44.41 14.85 7.45
CA ILE A 85 -44.14 14.44 6.06
C ILE A 85 -43.84 15.66 5.20
N LEU A 86 -44.58 16.76 5.38
CA LEU A 86 -44.31 18.00 4.65
C LEU A 86 -42.89 18.53 4.90
N GLN A 87 -42.40 18.43 6.14
CA GLN A 87 -41.02 18.78 6.46
C GLN A 87 -40.00 17.87 5.77
N LEU A 88 -40.29 16.56 5.66
CA LEU A 88 -39.43 15.62 4.93
C LEU A 88 -39.39 15.95 3.44
N ILE A 89 -40.55 16.14 2.81
CA ILE A 89 -40.68 16.50 1.40
C ILE A 89 -39.94 17.80 1.12
N ARG A 90 -40.19 18.87 1.90
CA ARG A 90 -39.53 20.17 1.69
C ARG A 90 -38.01 20.06 1.77
N LYS A 91 -37.47 19.31 2.74
CA LYS A 91 -36.02 19.12 2.87
C LYS A 91 -35.40 18.26 1.76
N ALA A 92 -36.19 17.39 1.14
CA ALA A 92 -35.72 16.47 0.11
C ALA A 92 -35.93 17.02 -1.32
N ALA A 93 -36.97 17.82 -1.55
CA ALA A 93 -37.32 18.40 -2.85
C ALA A 93 -36.21 19.30 -3.41
N ASP A 94 -35.41 19.92 -2.54
CA ASP A 94 -34.26 20.73 -2.94
C ASP A 94 -33.11 19.90 -3.55
N LYS A 95 -33.09 18.58 -3.33
CA LYS A 95 -31.95 17.71 -3.66
C LYS A 95 -32.29 16.51 -4.54
N TYR A 96 -33.52 16.03 -4.48
CA TYR A 96 -33.92 14.76 -5.10
C TYR A 96 -35.23 14.93 -5.88
N PRO A 97 -35.39 14.27 -7.03
CA PRO A 97 -36.68 14.18 -7.69
C PRO A 97 -37.63 13.34 -6.81
N LEU A 98 -38.71 13.93 -6.32
CA LEU A 98 -39.67 13.26 -5.46
C LEU A 98 -40.89 12.82 -6.26
N ASP A 99 -41.29 11.56 -6.11
CA ASP A 99 -42.60 11.10 -6.57
C ASP A 99 -43.69 11.61 -5.61
N MET A 100 -44.34 12.69 -6.01
CA MET A 100 -45.40 13.31 -5.21
C MET A 100 -46.65 12.44 -5.10
N GLU A 101 -46.86 11.47 -5.99
CA GLU A 101 -47.99 10.54 -5.90
C GLU A 101 -47.80 9.62 -4.69
N PHE A 102 -46.62 9.03 -4.55
CA PHE A 102 -46.22 8.25 -3.37
C PHE A 102 -46.40 9.05 -2.06
N TRP A 103 -45.85 10.26 -1.98
CA TRP A 103 -45.87 11.03 -0.73
C TRP A 103 -47.27 11.51 -0.33
N ARG A 104 -48.22 11.61 -1.28
CA ARG A 104 -49.63 11.92 -1.02
C ARG A 104 -50.44 10.70 -0.59
N LYS A 105 -50.04 9.49 -0.99
CA LYS A 105 -50.70 8.23 -0.62
C LYS A 105 -50.84 8.05 0.90
N TYR A 106 -49.90 8.59 1.68
CA TYR A 106 -49.88 8.43 3.14
C TYR A 106 -50.09 9.77 3.88
N LYS A 107 -51.18 9.85 4.64
CA LYS A 107 -51.53 11.06 5.43
C LYS A 107 -50.52 11.37 6.54
N SER A 108 -49.85 10.35 7.09
CA SER A 108 -48.92 10.52 8.22
C SER A 108 -47.89 9.39 8.30
N VAL A 109 -46.78 9.62 9.01
CA VAL A 109 -45.78 8.56 9.26
C VAL A 109 -46.37 7.38 10.05
N PRO A 110 -47.23 7.57 11.07
CA PRO A 110 -47.96 6.46 11.68
C PRO A 110 -48.82 5.67 10.69
N ALA A 111 -49.40 6.30 9.67
CA ALA A 111 -50.13 5.58 8.61
C ALA A 111 -49.18 4.68 7.80
N MET A 112 -48.02 5.20 7.38
CA MET A 112 -46.96 4.40 6.74
C MET A 112 -46.52 3.23 7.64
N ALA A 113 -46.37 3.46 8.93
CA ALA A 113 -45.90 2.46 9.90
C ALA A 113 -46.90 1.32 10.16
N ASN A 114 -48.17 1.49 9.78
CA ASN A 114 -49.23 0.49 9.95
C ASN A 114 -49.57 -0.26 8.65
N VAL A 115 -48.87 0.04 7.55
CA VAL A 115 -48.99 -0.69 6.28
C VAL A 115 -48.62 -2.15 6.50
N ARG A 116 -49.42 -3.05 5.90
CA ARG A 116 -49.21 -4.51 5.97
C ARG A 116 -48.91 -5.15 4.62
N ASP A 117 -49.28 -4.50 3.52
CA ASP A 117 -49.03 -5.03 2.19
C ASP A 117 -47.56 -4.87 1.81
N LYS A 118 -46.98 -5.89 1.17
CA LYS A 118 -45.54 -5.90 0.87
C LYS A 118 -45.14 -4.82 -0.13
N ALA A 119 -45.96 -4.58 -1.14
CA ALA A 119 -45.67 -3.64 -2.21
C ALA A 119 -45.49 -2.22 -1.66
N SER A 120 -46.40 -1.77 -0.80
CA SER A 120 -46.34 -0.48 -0.13
C SER A 120 -45.19 -0.42 0.87
N ILE A 121 -44.86 -1.52 1.58
CA ILE A 121 -43.67 -1.56 2.43
C ILE A 121 -42.40 -1.33 1.60
N LEU A 122 -42.23 -2.04 0.48
CA LEU A 122 -41.08 -1.87 -0.42
C LEU A 122 -41.02 -0.45 -0.99
N GLU A 123 -42.15 0.06 -1.49
CA GLU A 123 -42.29 1.43 -2.01
C GLU A 123 -41.90 2.48 -0.96
N ILE A 124 -42.31 2.30 0.30
CA ILE A 124 -41.90 3.15 1.42
C ILE A 124 -40.39 3.09 1.62
N LEU A 125 -39.80 1.90 1.68
CA LEU A 125 -38.37 1.74 1.93
C LEU A 125 -37.52 2.35 0.80
N GLU A 126 -37.89 2.12 -0.45
CA GLU A 126 -37.20 2.64 -1.64
C GLU A 126 -37.24 4.18 -1.67
N ASN A 127 -38.41 4.79 -1.43
CA ASN A 127 -38.54 6.25 -1.39
C ASN A 127 -37.73 6.89 -0.25
N PHE A 128 -37.68 6.25 0.94
CA PHE A 128 -36.87 6.76 2.04
C PHE A 128 -35.36 6.60 1.76
N ALA A 129 -34.95 5.50 1.13
CA ALA A 129 -33.57 5.27 0.71
C ALA A 129 -33.12 6.32 -0.31
N MET A 130 -33.97 6.64 -1.30
CA MET A 130 -33.71 7.66 -2.31
C MET A 130 -33.43 9.04 -1.71
N ILE A 131 -34.16 9.44 -0.67
CA ILE A 131 -33.95 10.74 0.01
C ILE A 131 -32.89 10.70 1.13
N HIS A 132 -32.27 9.53 1.37
CA HIS A 132 -31.29 9.28 2.44
C HIS A 132 -31.74 9.77 3.83
N ARG A 133 -33.01 9.54 4.19
CA ARG A 133 -33.56 9.92 5.51
C ARG A 133 -33.92 8.71 6.35
N LYS A 134 -33.29 8.61 7.53
CA LYS A 134 -33.57 7.56 8.49
C LYS A 134 -34.75 7.94 9.40
N HIS A 135 -35.76 7.09 9.50
CA HIS A 135 -36.88 7.25 10.42
C HIS A 135 -37.06 6.00 11.31
N ILE A 136 -36.39 5.98 12.47
CA ILE A 136 -36.23 4.79 13.32
C ILE A 136 -37.57 4.13 13.70
N TYR A 137 -38.56 4.89 14.18
CA TYR A 137 -39.85 4.34 14.62
C TYR A 137 -40.59 3.61 13.47
N LEU A 138 -40.76 4.31 12.33
CA LEU A 138 -41.32 3.74 11.10
C LEU A 138 -40.64 2.42 10.74
N PHE A 139 -39.31 2.41 10.62
CA PHE A 139 -38.58 1.22 10.17
C PHE A 139 -38.62 0.08 11.20
N GLN A 140 -38.65 0.38 12.50
CA GLN A 140 -38.89 -0.64 13.52
C GLN A 140 -40.27 -1.27 13.35
N ARG A 141 -41.32 -0.48 13.12
CA ARG A 141 -42.67 -1.00 12.90
C ARG A 141 -42.75 -1.85 11.63
N LEU A 142 -42.16 -1.39 10.52
CA LEU A 142 -42.09 -2.16 9.28
C LEU A 142 -41.30 -3.46 9.46
N LYS A 143 -40.17 -3.44 10.20
CA LYS A 143 -39.43 -4.66 10.55
C LYS A 143 -40.31 -5.68 11.27
N HIS A 144 -41.06 -5.26 12.29
CA HIS A 144 -41.98 -6.17 12.99
C HIS A 144 -43.04 -6.75 12.05
N THR A 145 -43.61 -5.93 11.15
CA THR A 145 -44.58 -6.40 10.16
C THR A 145 -43.96 -7.42 9.19
N ILE A 146 -42.74 -7.18 8.71
CA ILE A 146 -42.02 -8.10 7.82
C ILE A 146 -41.75 -9.43 8.54
N VAL A 147 -41.21 -9.39 9.75
CA VAL A 147 -40.87 -10.58 10.54
C VAL A 147 -42.13 -11.38 10.91
N ALA A 148 -43.22 -10.71 11.30
CA ALA A 148 -44.49 -11.38 11.59
C ALA A 148 -45.12 -12.07 10.36
N GLY A 149 -44.82 -11.58 9.15
CA GLY A 149 -45.31 -12.13 7.89
C GLY A 149 -44.24 -12.90 7.09
N MET A 150 -43.14 -13.33 7.71
CA MET A 150 -41.92 -13.82 7.02
C MET A 150 -42.20 -14.90 5.96
N ASP A 151 -43.09 -15.83 6.24
CA ASP A 151 -43.43 -16.94 5.32
C ASP A 151 -44.02 -16.47 4.00
N SER A 152 -44.59 -15.27 3.95
CA SER A 152 -45.09 -14.70 2.71
C SER A 152 -43.97 -14.11 1.84
N TRP A 153 -42.90 -13.58 2.43
CA TRP A 153 -41.83 -12.86 1.72
C TRP A 153 -40.97 -13.78 0.86
N THR A 154 -40.37 -13.28 -0.21
CA THR A 154 -39.44 -14.04 -1.07
C THR A 154 -38.04 -13.45 -0.97
N ALA A 155 -37.01 -14.23 -1.28
CA ALA A 155 -35.63 -13.77 -1.27
C ALA A 155 -35.38 -12.51 -2.13
N PRO A 156 -35.95 -12.35 -3.35
CA PRO A 156 -35.84 -11.11 -4.11
C PRO A 156 -36.47 -9.88 -3.43
N GLU A 157 -37.64 -10.05 -2.81
CA GLU A 157 -38.30 -8.96 -2.06
C GLU A 157 -37.45 -8.58 -0.84
N LEU A 158 -36.91 -9.57 -0.12
CA LEU A 158 -36.02 -9.35 1.02
C LEU A 158 -34.70 -8.69 0.62
N ALA A 159 -34.19 -8.97 -0.59
CA ALA A 159 -33.02 -8.29 -1.14
C ALA A 159 -33.25 -6.77 -1.25
N LYS A 160 -34.44 -6.34 -1.69
CA LYS A 160 -34.81 -4.92 -1.79
C LYS A 160 -34.95 -4.26 -0.41
N VAL A 161 -35.56 -4.96 0.54
CA VAL A 161 -35.64 -4.51 1.95
C VAL A 161 -34.22 -4.29 2.51
N CYS A 162 -33.36 -5.29 2.35
CA CYS A 162 -31.99 -5.25 2.84
C CYS A 162 -31.16 -4.13 2.19
N ALA A 163 -31.23 -3.97 0.87
CA ALA A 163 -30.52 -2.91 0.15
C ALA A 163 -30.96 -1.51 0.64
N SER A 164 -32.27 -1.28 0.76
CA SER A 164 -32.82 -0.02 1.24
C SER A 164 -32.37 0.28 2.67
N TRP A 165 -32.42 -0.72 3.57
CA TRP A 165 -31.97 -0.54 4.95
C TRP A 165 -30.46 -0.43 5.11
N ALA A 166 -29.66 -1.07 4.25
CA ALA A 166 -28.22 -0.89 4.23
C ALA A 166 -27.87 0.56 3.86
N GLN A 167 -28.46 1.09 2.77
CA GLN A 167 -28.31 2.49 2.35
C GLN A 167 -28.75 3.50 3.41
N LEU A 168 -29.75 3.14 4.23
CA LEU A 168 -30.27 3.97 5.32
C LEU A 168 -29.53 3.78 6.66
N GLY A 169 -28.54 2.88 6.73
CA GLY A 169 -27.86 2.53 7.98
C GLY A 169 -28.82 2.02 9.07
N PHE A 170 -29.85 1.27 8.67
CA PHE A 170 -30.84 0.64 9.56
C PHE A 170 -30.75 -0.90 9.55
N LEU A 171 -30.04 -1.49 8.60
CA LEU A 171 -29.87 -2.94 8.53
C LEU A 171 -29.07 -3.47 9.74
N THR A 172 -29.61 -4.49 10.40
CA THR A 172 -29.01 -5.13 11.59
C THR A 172 -28.68 -6.58 11.32
N ASP A 173 -27.60 -7.09 11.93
CA ASP A 173 -27.23 -8.51 11.98
C ASP A 173 -28.40 -9.43 12.36
N ARG A 174 -29.13 -9.10 13.42
CA ARG A 174 -30.31 -9.86 13.86
C ARG A 174 -31.39 -9.98 12.78
N PHE A 175 -31.58 -8.95 11.96
CA PHE A 175 -32.56 -9.04 10.86
C PHE A 175 -32.06 -9.98 9.76
N THR A 176 -30.76 -9.93 9.41
CA THR A 176 -30.19 -10.87 8.44
C THR A 176 -30.25 -12.32 8.93
N GLU A 177 -30.11 -12.56 10.24
CA GLU A 177 -30.36 -13.87 10.85
C GLU A 177 -31.82 -14.30 10.70
N GLU A 178 -32.76 -13.43 11.08
CA GLU A 178 -34.21 -13.69 11.03
C GLU A 178 -34.70 -14.04 9.61
N ILE A 179 -34.12 -13.46 8.54
CA ILE A 179 -34.51 -13.75 7.16
C ILE A 179 -33.80 -14.96 6.54
N SER A 180 -32.76 -15.50 7.18
CA SER A 180 -31.82 -16.45 6.56
C SER A 180 -32.50 -17.73 6.05
N ASP A 181 -33.34 -18.35 6.89
CA ASP A 181 -34.06 -19.56 6.52
C ASP A 181 -34.98 -19.33 5.33
N ARG A 182 -35.61 -18.15 5.29
CA ARG A 182 -36.53 -17.80 4.21
C ARG A 182 -35.79 -17.49 2.91
N VAL A 183 -34.63 -16.82 3.01
CA VAL A 183 -33.74 -16.60 1.87
C VAL A 183 -33.34 -17.93 1.25
N VAL A 184 -32.85 -18.89 2.04
CA VAL A 184 -32.45 -20.22 1.54
C VAL A 184 -33.63 -20.94 0.85
N LYS A 185 -34.83 -20.92 1.45
CA LYS A 185 -36.03 -21.57 0.89
C LYS A 185 -36.48 -21.00 -0.45
N THR A 186 -36.17 -19.73 -0.75
CA THR A 186 -36.68 -19.03 -1.93
C THR A 186 -35.57 -18.46 -2.82
N ILE A 187 -34.32 -18.88 -2.61
CA ILE A 187 -33.13 -18.36 -3.30
C ILE A 187 -33.13 -18.65 -4.80
N ASN A 188 -33.79 -19.73 -5.22
CA ASN A 188 -33.96 -20.12 -6.60
C ASN A 188 -34.80 -19.10 -7.40
N LEU A 189 -35.52 -18.20 -6.73
CA LEU A 189 -36.27 -17.11 -7.35
C LEU A 189 -35.42 -15.84 -7.57
N CYS A 190 -34.19 -15.78 -7.02
CA CYS A 190 -33.32 -14.62 -7.15
C CYS A 190 -32.65 -14.53 -8.51
N ASP A 191 -32.75 -13.36 -9.13
CA ASP A 191 -31.88 -12.91 -10.22
C ASP A 191 -30.49 -12.49 -9.71
N ALA A 192 -29.58 -12.19 -10.64
CA ALA A 192 -28.22 -11.76 -10.33
C ALA A 192 -28.20 -10.54 -9.41
N GLU A 193 -29.11 -9.58 -9.63
CA GLU A 193 -29.20 -8.36 -8.83
C GLU A 193 -29.62 -8.66 -7.38
N ALA A 194 -30.65 -9.48 -7.18
CA ALA A 194 -31.11 -9.89 -5.86
C ALA A 194 -30.04 -10.71 -5.12
N LEU A 195 -29.32 -11.60 -5.81
CA LEU A 195 -28.21 -12.36 -5.22
C LEU A 195 -27.08 -11.43 -4.76
N ALA A 196 -26.70 -10.45 -5.58
CA ALA A 196 -25.67 -9.47 -5.24
C ALA A 196 -26.07 -8.60 -4.04
N ARG A 197 -27.32 -8.09 -4.03
CA ARG A 197 -27.86 -7.28 -2.92
C ARG A 197 -27.96 -8.06 -1.62
N LEU A 198 -28.40 -9.32 -1.67
CA LEU A 198 -28.45 -10.17 -0.48
C LEU A 198 -27.04 -10.40 0.07
N LEU A 199 -26.08 -10.80 -0.78
CA LEU A 199 -24.72 -11.04 -0.31
C LEU A 199 -24.08 -9.76 0.26
N ASP A 200 -24.28 -8.61 -0.37
CA ASP A 200 -23.85 -7.30 0.13
C ASP A 200 -24.49 -6.94 1.48
N ALA A 201 -25.76 -7.29 1.69
CA ALA A 201 -26.45 -7.09 2.96
C ALA A 201 -25.86 -7.95 4.09
N TYR A 202 -25.59 -9.23 3.83
CA TYR A 202 -24.88 -10.09 4.79
C TYR A 202 -23.47 -9.55 5.07
N ALA A 203 -22.77 -9.08 4.03
CA ALA A 203 -21.42 -8.51 4.17
C ALA A 203 -21.40 -7.20 4.97
N SER A 204 -22.38 -6.32 4.75
CA SER A 204 -22.50 -5.04 5.44
C SER A 204 -22.81 -5.21 6.94
N THR A 205 -23.55 -6.27 7.29
CA THR A 205 -23.82 -6.66 8.68
C THR A 205 -22.76 -7.57 9.27
N ARG A 206 -21.74 -7.97 8.48
CA ARG A 206 -20.65 -8.87 8.88
C ARG A 206 -21.12 -10.20 9.45
N THR A 207 -22.24 -10.73 8.98
CA THR A 207 -22.87 -11.97 9.49
C THR A 207 -22.22 -13.24 8.94
N ARG A 208 -20.90 -13.38 9.15
CA ARG A 208 -20.07 -14.51 8.68
C ARG A 208 -20.52 -15.87 9.25
N HIS A 209 -21.15 -15.89 10.42
CA HIS A 209 -21.58 -17.12 11.09
C HIS A 209 -22.75 -17.82 10.39
N LEU A 210 -23.47 -17.12 9.50
CA LEU A 210 -24.60 -17.66 8.76
C LEU A 210 -24.16 -18.48 7.55
N ARG A 211 -23.56 -19.65 7.81
CA ARG A 211 -22.92 -20.48 6.78
C ARG A 211 -23.89 -20.98 5.71
N ALA A 212 -25.08 -21.43 6.11
CA ALA A 212 -26.06 -22.00 5.19
C ALA A 212 -26.53 -21.02 4.10
N PRO A 213 -27.02 -19.80 4.43
CA PRO A 213 -27.42 -18.83 3.40
C PRO A 213 -26.23 -18.36 2.56
N LEU A 214 -25.04 -18.16 3.15
CA LEU A 214 -23.86 -17.72 2.40
C LEU A 214 -23.39 -18.78 1.38
N LYS A 215 -23.41 -20.06 1.76
CA LYS A 215 -23.13 -21.17 0.83
C LYS A 215 -24.18 -21.24 -0.28
N ALA A 216 -25.47 -21.17 0.07
CA ALA A 216 -26.55 -21.20 -0.91
C ALA A 216 -26.46 -20.02 -1.91
N LEU A 217 -26.12 -18.81 -1.43
CA LEU A 217 -25.87 -17.64 -2.26
C LEU A 217 -24.69 -17.88 -3.20
N ALA A 218 -23.55 -18.34 -2.71
CA ALA A 218 -22.39 -18.62 -3.54
C ALA A 218 -22.68 -19.67 -4.63
N GLU A 219 -23.32 -20.79 -4.29
CA GLU A 219 -23.67 -21.86 -5.23
C GLU A 219 -24.72 -21.42 -6.26
N THR A 220 -25.68 -20.59 -5.85
CA THR A 220 -26.71 -20.07 -6.78
C THR A 220 -26.13 -19.00 -7.69
N SER A 221 -25.26 -18.12 -7.17
CA SER A 221 -24.55 -17.14 -7.98
C SER A 221 -23.61 -17.78 -8.98
N LEU A 222 -22.89 -18.85 -8.60
CA LEU A 222 -22.05 -19.60 -9.52
C LEU A 222 -22.85 -20.17 -10.69
N ARG A 223 -24.02 -20.76 -10.42
CA ARG A 223 -24.92 -21.30 -11.47
C ARG A 223 -25.48 -20.22 -12.41
N ARG A 224 -25.49 -18.96 -11.97
CA ARG A 224 -26.02 -17.82 -12.72
C ARG A 224 -24.94 -16.82 -13.10
N ILE A 225 -23.66 -17.20 -13.10
CA ILE A 225 -22.55 -16.24 -13.19
C ILE A 225 -22.60 -15.40 -14.46
N ASP A 226 -23.11 -15.95 -15.57
CA ASP A 226 -23.24 -15.25 -16.84
C ASP A 226 -24.39 -14.22 -16.87
N ASP A 227 -25.32 -14.29 -15.91
CA ASP A 227 -26.41 -13.31 -15.76
C ASP A 227 -25.95 -12.02 -15.04
N PHE A 228 -24.76 -12.02 -14.44
CA PHE A 228 -24.25 -10.89 -13.68
C PHE A 228 -23.62 -9.85 -14.59
N THR A 229 -23.95 -8.59 -14.33
CA THR A 229 -23.21 -7.44 -14.88
C THR A 229 -21.83 -7.31 -14.22
N PRO A 230 -20.85 -6.67 -14.88
CA PRO A 230 -19.54 -6.35 -14.30
C PRO A 230 -19.62 -5.72 -12.90
N GLN A 231 -20.52 -4.74 -12.73
CA GLN A 231 -20.75 -4.05 -11.46
C GLN A 231 -21.22 -5.02 -10.36
N GLN A 232 -22.15 -5.92 -10.69
CA GLN A 232 -22.66 -6.91 -9.73
C GLN A 232 -21.59 -7.93 -9.35
N LEU A 233 -20.74 -8.38 -10.30
CA LEU A 233 -19.61 -9.27 -10.00
C LEU A 233 -18.60 -8.62 -9.05
N CYS A 234 -18.26 -7.35 -9.28
CA CYS A 234 -17.33 -6.61 -8.43
C CYS A 234 -17.91 -6.36 -7.03
N LEU A 235 -19.22 -6.09 -6.94
CA LEU A 235 -19.93 -6.02 -5.66
C LEU A 235 -19.91 -7.39 -4.94
N HIS A 236 -20.05 -8.48 -5.68
CA HIS A 236 -19.95 -9.85 -5.14
C HIS A 236 -18.58 -10.10 -4.52
N CYS A 237 -17.50 -9.82 -5.27
CA CYS A 237 -16.12 -9.90 -4.77
C CYS A 237 -15.93 -9.10 -3.48
N SER A 238 -16.40 -7.85 -3.46
CA SER A 238 -16.31 -6.98 -2.28
C SER A 238 -17.10 -7.51 -1.09
N SER A 239 -18.23 -8.16 -1.33
CA SER A 239 -19.05 -8.76 -0.29
C SER A 239 -18.36 -9.96 0.35
N PHE A 240 -17.79 -10.86 -0.46
CA PHE A 240 -16.95 -11.95 0.03
C PHE A 240 -15.71 -11.45 0.80
N ALA A 241 -15.04 -10.42 0.29
CA ALA A 241 -13.88 -9.82 0.94
C ALA A 241 -14.22 -9.16 2.29
N ARG A 242 -15.40 -8.54 2.44
CA ARG A 242 -15.89 -8.01 3.72
C ARG A 242 -16.29 -9.12 4.70
N LEU A 243 -16.81 -10.23 4.21
CA LEU A 243 -17.13 -11.42 5.01
C LEU A 243 -15.89 -12.26 5.37
N ASN A 244 -14.73 -11.98 4.74
CA ASN A 244 -13.52 -12.79 4.85
C ASN A 244 -13.77 -14.26 4.48
N LEU A 245 -14.51 -14.47 3.39
CA LEU A 245 -14.87 -15.78 2.86
C LEU A 245 -14.32 -15.90 1.44
N ALA A 246 -13.46 -16.89 1.19
CA ALA A 246 -13.09 -17.25 -0.17
C ALA A 246 -13.88 -18.49 -0.57
N TYR A 247 -14.65 -18.39 -1.66
CA TYR A 247 -15.34 -19.52 -2.27
C TYR A 247 -14.71 -19.77 -3.63
N GLU A 248 -13.64 -20.58 -3.66
CA GLU A 248 -12.75 -20.71 -4.82
C GLU A 248 -13.48 -20.89 -6.17
N PRO A 249 -14.54 -21.72 -6.31
CA PRO A 249 -15.22 -21.87 -7.60
C PRO A 249 -15.83 -20.59 -8.16
N ILE A 250 -16.42 -19.73 -7.30
CA ILE A 250 -16.98 -18.46 -7.78
C ILE A 250 -15.88 -17.45 -8.09
N PHE A 251 -14.78 -17.46 -7.33
CA PHE A 251 -13.64 -16.60 -7.64
C PHE A 251 -12.95 -17.00 -8.94
N GLY A 252 -12.82 -18.29 -9.22
CA GLY A 252 -12.37 -18.81 -10.52
C GLY A 252 -13.27 -18.32 -11.65
N ALA A 253 -14.58 -18.49 -11.52
CA ALA A 253 -15.53 -18.02 -12.53
C ALA A 253 -15.49 -16.49 -12.72
N ILE A 254 -15.33 -15.71 -11.65
CA ILE A 254 -15.19 -14.24 -11.75
C ILE A 254 -13.87 -13.87 -12.41
N ALA A 255 -12.76 -14.53 -12.07
CA ALA A 255 -11.47 -14.33 -12.71
C ALA A 255 -11.51 -14.64 -14.21
N ASP A 256 -12.24 -15.69 -14.61
CA ASP A 256 -12.47 -16.01 -16.02
C ASP A 256 -13.27 -14.92 -16.75
N ARG A 257 -14.29 -14.35 -16.11
CA ARG A 257 -15.07 -13.22 -16.65
C ARG A 257 -14.21 -11.95 -16.77
N LEU A 258 -13.37 -11.66 -15.78
CA LEU A 258 -12.42 -10.54 -15.82
C LEU A 258 -11.39 -10.76 -16.94
N GLY A 259 -10.86 -11.97 -17.07
CA GLY A 259 -9.92 -12.35 -18.14
C GLY A 259 -10.48 -12.08 -19.53
N LYS A 260 -11.70 -12.57 -19.81
CA LYS A 260 -12.39 -12.29 -21.09
C LYS A 260 -12.55 -10.79 -21.35
N ALA A 261 -12.91 -10.02 -20.34
CA ALA A 261 -13.04 -8.57 -20.48
C ALA A 261 -11.69 -7.86 -20.69
N GLY A 262 -10.62 -8.36 -20.07
CA GLY A 262 -9.24 -7.90 -20.31
C GLY A 262 -8.77 -8.22 -21.73
N ASP A 263 -9.04 -9.41 -22.24
CA ASP A 263 -8.70 -9.82 -23.60
C ASP A 263 -9.45 -8.97 -24.65
N GLU A 264 -10.75 -8.73 -24.43
CA GLU A 264 -11.56 -7.86 -25.28
C GLU A 264 -11.05 -6.41 -25.26
N ALA A 265 -10.71 -5.89 -24.08
CA ALA A 265 -10.09 -4.60 -23.89
C ALA A 265 -8.75 -4.48 -24.67
N LEU A 266 -7.88 -5.49 -24.57
CA LEU A 266 -6.62 -5.53 -25.33
C LEU A 266 -6.85 -5.53 -26.84
N ASN A 267 -7.80 -6.32 -27.32
CA ASN A 267 -8.15 -6.35 -28.74
C ASN A 267 -8.66 -4.99 -29.23
N ILE A 268 -9.46 -4.29 -28.42
CA ILE A 268 -9.95 -2.96 -28.76
C ILE A 268 -8.82 -1.93 -28.73
N ILE A 269 -7.90 -1.99 -27.75
CA ILE A 269 -6.71 -1.12 -27.72
C ILE A 269 -5.86 -1.34 -28.97
N ALA A 270 -5.68 -2.59 -29.42
CA ALA A 270 -4.89 -2.93 -30.59
C ALA A 270 -5.54 -2.48 -31.92
N LEU A 271 -6.87 -2.41 -31.98
CA LEU A 271 -7.63 -2.00 -33.17
C LEU A 271 -8.00 -0.51 -33.18
N ALA A 272 -7.91 0.16 -32.02
CA ALA A 272 -8.22 1.57 -31.89
C ALA A 272 -7.21 2.41 -32.68
N PRO A 273 -7.66 3.37 -33.52
CA PRO A 273 -6.78 4.37 -34.12
C PRO A 273 -5.93 5.05 -33.04
N GLU A 274 -4.66 5.36 -33.33
CA GLU A 274 -3.71 5.95 -32.37
C GLU A 274 -4.23 7.22 -31.67
N ASP A 275 -5.13 7.97 -32.32
CA ASP A 275 -5.74 9.20 -31.79
C ASP A 275 -7.07 9.00 -31.04
N SER A 276 -7.60 7.79 -30.97
CA SER A 276 -8.91 7.51 -30.37
C SER A 276 -8.81 7.10 -28.90
N ASP A 277 -9.78 7.51 -28.08
CA ASP A 277 -9.89 7.08 -26.68
C ASP A 277 -10.43 5.64 -26.63
N PRO A 278 -9.62 4.64 -26.21
CA PRO A 278 -10.04 3.24 -26.22
C PRO A 278 -11.29 2.98 -25.38
N LEU A 279 -11.51 3.77 -24.32
CA LEU A 279 -12.69 3.62 -23.46
C LEU A 279 -13.97 4.07 -24.18
N ALA A 280 -13.86 5.08 -25.06
CA ALA A 280 -14.99 5.51 -25.88
C ALA A 280 -15.36 4.43 -26.91
N VAL A 281 -14.37 3.75 -27.50
CA VAL A 281 -14.60 2.63 -28.44
C VAL A 281 -15.28 1.46 -27.71
N LEU A 282 -14.76 1.06 -26.54
CA LEU A 282 -15.35 0.03 -25.68
C LEU A 282 -16.81 0.33 -25.30
N SER A 283 -17.09 1.58 -24.92
CA SER A 283 -18.45 1.99 -24.55
C SER A 283 -19.42 1.99 -25.73
N MET A 284 -18.94 2.03 -26.97
CA MET A 284 -19.78 1.95 -28.16
C MET A 284 -20.07 0.51 -28.59
N THR A 285 -19.15 -0.42 -28.35
CA THR A 285 -19.30 -1.83 -28.73
C THR A 285 -20.21 -2.60 -27.79
N ASP A 286 -20.01 -2.46 -26.48
CA ASP A 286 -20.88 -3.07 -25.46
C ASP A 286 -20.91 -2.23 -24.17
N PRO A 287 -21.89 -1.31 -24.03
CA PRO A 287 -22.04 -0.51 -22.81
C PRO A 287 -22.21 -1.35 -21.53
N GLY A 288 -22.70 -2.58 -21.64
CA GLY A 288 -22.94 -3.48 -20.51
C GLY A 288 -21.68 -4.20 -20.03
N ALA A 289 -20.63 -4.27 -20.86
CA ALA A 289 -19.35 -4.89 -20.54
C ALA A 289 -18.34 -3.92 -19.92
N VAL A 290 -18.62 -2.61 -19.91
CA VAL A 290 -17.68 -1.60 -19.43
C VAL A 290 -17.57 -1.65 -17.91
N TYR A 291 -16.38 -1.99 -17.41
CA TYR A 291 -16.05 -1.85 -16.00
C TYR A 291 -15.82 -0.38 -15.67
N SER A 292 -16.43 0.12 -14.60
CA SER A 292 -16.08 1.45 -14.09
C SER A 292 -14.78 1.42 -13.28
N ALA A 293 -14.15 2.59 -13.09
CA ALA A 293 -13.00 2.74 -12.19
C ALA A 293 -13.25 2.17 -10.79
N ARG A 294 -14.47 2.36 -10.29
CA ARG A 294 -14.92 1.84 -9.01
C ARG A 294 -14.95 0.31 -8.99
N ASP A 295 -15.45 -0.31 -10.05
CA ASP A 295 -15.61 -1.76 -10.14
C ASP A 295 -14.25 -2.45 -10.20
N VAL A 296 -13.33 -1.95 -11.04
CA VAL A 296 -11.96 -2.48 -11.12
C VAL A 296 -11.22 -2.35 -9.79
N ALA A 297 -11.30 -1.18 -9.14
CA ALA A 297 -10.68 -0.97 -7.83
C ALA A 297 -11.28 -1.86 -6.74
N LEU A 298 -12.60 -2.06 -6.74
CA LEU A 298 -13.28 -2.98 -5.83
C LEU A 298 -12.83 -4.42 -6.05
N ALA A 299 -12.77 -4.87 -7.31
CA ALA A 299 -12.31 -6.22 -7.64
C ALA A 299 -10.86 -6.44 -7.20
N ALA A 300 -9.93 -5.56 -7.59
CA ALA A 300 -8.50 -5.67 -7.23
C ALA A 300 -8.29 -5.70 -5.71
N TYR A 301 -8.95 -4.81 -4.97
CA TYR A 301 -8.88 -4.81 -3.51
C TYR A 301 -9.44 -6.11 -2.90
N SER A 302 -10.52 -6.64 -3.48
CA SER A 302 -11.19 -7.84 -2.98
C SER A 302 -10.37 -9.10 -3.21
N PHE A 303 -9.83 -9.30 -4.42
CA PHE A 303 -8.93 -10.41 -4.72
C PHE A 303 -7.68 -10.36 -3.83
N GLY A 304 -7.00 -9.21 -3.78
CA GLY A 304 -5.79 -9.06 -2.96
C GLY A 304 -6.05 -9.22 -1.46
N LYS A 305 -7.24 -8.87 -0.96
CA LYS A 305 -7.62 -9.14 0.43
C LYS A 305 -7.84 -10.62 0.70
N LEU A 306 -8.37 -11.36 -0.26
CA LEU A 306 -8.79 -12.74 -0.05
C LEU A 306 -7.68 -13.76 -0.26
N GLU A 307 -6.57 -13.43 -0.92
CA GLU A 307 -5.43 -14.34 -1.06
C GLU A 307 -4.84 -14.80 0.27
N GLY A 308 -4.68 -13.89 1.23
CA GLY A 308 -4.15 -14.20 2.56
C GLY A 308 -5.14 -14.89 3.51
N VAL A 309 -6.36 -15.19 3.07
CA VAL A 309 -7.30 -15.94 3.90
C VAL A 309 -6.91 -17.40 3.89
N ASP A 310 -6.25 -17.83 4.96
CA ASP A 310 -5.84 -19.22 5.15
C ASP A 310 -7.01 -20.17 4.94
N ALA A 311 -6.79 -21.17 4.09
CA ALA A 311 -7.77 -22.23 3.85
C ALA A 311 -8.12 -22.98 5.15
N THR A 312 -7.25 -22.95 6.16
CA THR A 312 -7.45 -23.57 7.47
C THR A 312 -8.55 -22.90 8.31
N GLN A 313 -8.80 -21.60 8.11
CA GLN A 313 -9.91 -20.90 8.76
C GLN A 313 -11.24 -21.12 8.04
N GLN A 314 -11.22 -21.75 6.86
CA GLN A 314 -12.41 -22.14 6.14
C GLN A 314 -12.80 -23.54 6.60
N THR A 315 -14.08 -23.71 6.91
CA THR A 315 -14.59 -25.02 7.30
C THR A 315 -14.36 -26.05 6.21
N PRO A 316 -14.02 -27.30 6.56
CA PRO A 316 -13.63 -28.38 5.64
C PRO A 316 -14.82 -28.94 4.83
N ILE A 317 -15.67 -28.07 4.28
CA ILE A 317 -16.91 -28.49 3.62
C ILE A 317 -16.62 -29.08 2.23
N VAL A 318 -15.50 -28.76 1.60
CA VAL A 318 -14.96 -29.48 0.44
C VAL A 318 -13.45 -29.27 0.42
N MET A 319 -12.65 -30.23 0.91
CA MET A 319 -11.20 -30.18 0.70
C MET A 319 -10.90 -30.58 -0.74
N SER A 320 -10.83 -29.61 -1.66
CA SER A 320 -10.19 -29.86 -2.95
C SER A 320 -8.68 -30.02 -2.70
N THR A 321 -8.10 -31.10 -3.22
CA THR A 321 -6.68 -31.44 -3.05
C THR A 321 -5.75 -30.59 -3.93
N THR A 322 -6.21 -29.45 -4.45
CA THR A 322 -5.53 -28.68 -5.50
C THR A 322 -5.07 -27.32 -4.99
N GLY A 323 -4.18 -27.30 -3.98
CA GLY A 323 -3.63 -26.05 -3.44
C GLY A 323 -2.92 -25.16 -4.49
N GLY A 324 -2.45 -25.72 -5.60
CA GLY A 324 -1.84 -24.95 -6.69
C GLY A 324 -2.83 -24.07 -7.48
N HIS A 325 -4.11 -24.45 -7.54
CA HIS A 325 -5.05 -23.80 -8.46
C HIS A 325 -5.47 -22.39 -8.02
N ARG A 326 -5.44 -22.10 -6.71
CA ARG A 326 -5.83 -20.81 -6.15
C ARG A 326 -4.90 -19.67 -6.58
N ASN A 327 -3.59 -19.93 -6.64
CA ASN A 327 -2.61 -18.92 -7.07
C ASN A 327 -2.81 -18.57 -8.55
N ASP A 328 -3.12 -19.57 -9.38
CA ASP A 328 -3.39 -19.39 -10.81
C ASP A 328 -4.63 -18.52 -11.04
N ILE A 329 -5.71 -18.76 -10.28
CA ILE A 329 -6.95 -17.97 -10.36
C ILE A 329 -6.67 -16.49 -10.06
N SER A 330 -5.91 -16.22 -8.99
CA SER A 330 -5.64 -14.84 -8.59
C SER A 330 -4.68 -14.14 -9.54
N ALA A 331 -3.61 -14.81 -9.97
CA ALA A 331 -2.68 -14.28 -10.98
C ALA A 331 -3.43 -13.90 -12.26
N LYS A 332 -4.29 -14.80 -12.77
CA LYS A 332 -5.13 -14.53 -13.93
C LYS A 332 -6.06 -13.32 -13.73
N ALA A 333 -6.68 -13.21 -12.55
CA ALA A 333 -7.53 -12.06 -12.23
C ALA A 333 -6.72 -10.75 -12.22
N PHE A 334 -5.52 -10.76 -11.64
CA PHE A 334 -4.68 -9.57 -11.55
C PHE A 334 -4.06 -9.14 -12.88
N ASP A 335 -3.72 -10.08 -13.77
CA ASP A 335 -3.32 -9.78 -15.14
C ASP A 335 -4.44 -9.05 -15.90
N ALA A 336 -5.68 -9.55 -15.80
CA ALA A 336 -6.85 -8.92 -16.38
C ALA A 336 -7.16 -7.55 -15.75
N LEU A 337 -7.07 -7.45 -14.43
CA LEU A 337 -7.30 -6.20 -13.71
C LEU A 337 -6.24 -5.14 -14.00
N ALA A 338 -5.00 -5.53 -14.32
CA ALA A 338 -3.96 -4.58 -14.75
C ALA A 338 -4.35 -3.91 -16.08
N VAL A 339 -4.80 -4.69 -17.06
CA VAL A 339 -5.32 -4.18 -18.34
C VAL A 339 -6.52 -3.26 -18.13
N LEU A 340 -7.54 -3.74 -17.40
CA LEU A 340 -8.75 -2.97 -17.13
C LEU A 340 -8.45 -1.69 -16.35
N ALA A 341 -7.52 -1.74 -15.39
CA ALA A 341 -7.10 -0.58 -14.63
C ALA A 341 -6.47 0.49 -15.51
N THR A 342 -5.62 0.13 -16.48
CA THR A 342 -5.01 1.08 -17.41
C THR A 342 -6.07 1.88 -18.18
N LEU A 343 -7.17 1.24 -18.56
CA LEU A 343 -8.27 1.89 -19.28
C LEU A 343 -9.06 2.89 -18.41
N VAL A 344 -9.35 2.53 -17.16
CA VAL A 344 -10.24 3.32 -16.28
C VAL A 344 -9.50 4.25 -15.33
N LEU A 345 -8.16 4.25 -15.36
CA LEU A 345 -7.34 4.94 -14.38
C LEU A 345 -7.58 6.45 -14.33
N ARG A 346 -7.88 7.05 -15.48
CA ARG A 346 -8.18 8.48 -15.62
C ARG A 346 -9.39 8.91 -14.79
N ASP A 347 -10.34 8.00 -14.60
CA ASP A 347 -11.58 8.24 -13.88
C ASP A 347 -11.51 7.83 -12.41
N CYS A 348 -10.43 7.17 -12.00
CA CYS A 348 -10.22 6.81 -10.60
C CYS A 348 -10.16 8.06 -9.70
N THR A 349 -10.99 8.02 -8.67
CA THR A 349 -10.92 8.89 -7.49
C THR A 349 -9.71 8.54 -6.63
N ALA A 350 -9.35 9.42 -5.70
CA ALA A 350 -8.28 9.17 -4.73
C ALA A 350 -8.48 7.85 -3.94
N ARG A 351 -9.72 7.55 -3.55
CA ARG A 351 -10.06 6.33 -2.82
C ARG A 351 -9.87 5.09 -3.70
N GLU A 352 -10.29 5.14 -4.95
CA GLU A 352 -10.15 4.02 -5.89
C GLU A 352 -8.68 3.74 -6.22
N LEU A 353 -7.85 4.79 -6.40
CA LEU A 353 -6.40 4.64 -6.56
C LEU A 353 -5.76 3.95 -5.36
N GLN A 354 -6.14 4.35 -4.14
CA GLN A 354 -5.66 3.70 -2.92
C GLN A 354 -6.06 2.22 -2.88
N MET A 355 -7.32 1.91 -3.17
CA MET A 355 -7.81 0.53 -3.18
C MET A 355 -7.10 -0.32 -4.23
N LEU A 356 -6.90 0.22 -5.43
CA LEU A 356 -6.20 -0.42 -6.53
C LEU A 356 -4.75 -0.74 -6.15
N ALA A 357 -3.98 0.27 -5.71
CA ALA A 357 -2.59 0.08 -5.28
C ALA A 357 -2.47 -0.93 -4.13
N THR A 358 -3.39 -0.88 -3.16
CA THR A 358 -3.41 -1.83 -2.03
C THR A 358 -3.73 -3.26 -2.49
N GLY A 359 -4.64 -3.42 -3.46
CA GLY A 359 -4.98 -4.71 -4.05
C GLY A 359 -3.77 -5.37 -4.72
N PHE A 360 -3.10 -4.64 -5.61
CA PHE A 360 -1.91 -5.12 -6.32
C PHE A 360 -0.71 -5.37 -5.38
N ASP A 361 -0.52 -4.52 -4.38
CA ASP A 361 0.55 -4.70 -3.38
C ASP A 361 0.36 -5.99 -2.58
N ARG A 362 -0.90 -6.29 -2.19
CA ARG A 362 -1.23 -7.56 -1.53
C ARG A 362 -1.02 -8.76 -2.42
N HIS A 363 -1.46 -8.68 -3.68
CA HIS A 363 -1.20 -9.72 -4.68
C HIS A 363 0.27 -10.11 -4.70
N ARG A 364 1.10 -9.10 -4.88
CA ARG A 364 2.55 -9.27 -4.92
C ARG A 364 3.12 -9.89 -3.65
N HIS A 365 2.61 -9.50 -2.48
CA HIS A 365 3.08 -10.05 -1.21
C HIS A 365 2.79 -11.54 -1.07
N HIS A 366 1.66 -12.02 -1.62
CA HIS A 366 1.30 -13.44 -1.62
C HIS A 366 1.94 -14.24 -2.76
N THR A 367 2.36 -13.58 -3.85
CA THR A 367 3.18 -14.24 -4.89
C THR A 367 4.55 -14.61 -4.31
N PRO A 368 5.00 -15.88 -4.46
CA PRO A 368 6.36 -16.30 -4.11
C PRO A 368 7.41 -15.39 -4.76
N VAL A 369 8.50 -15.10 -4.05
CA VAL A 369 9.53 -14.13 -4.50
C VAL A 369 10.07 -14.49 -5.90
N GLU A 370 10.22 -15.78 -6.19
CA GLU A 370 10.70 -16.32 -7.46
C GLU A 370 9.72 -16.09 -8.63
N GLU A 371 8.42 -16.00 -8.34
CA GLU A 371 7.35 -15.83 -9.34
C GLU A 371 6.93 -14.36 -9.51
N ARG A 372 7.48 -13.44 -8.70
CA ARG A 372 7.14 -12.01 -8.76
C ARG A 372 7.65 -11.38 -10.04
N LYS A 373 6.78 -11.25 -11.03
CA LYS A 373 7.01 -10.42 -12.20
C LYS A 373 7.08 -8.93 -11.79
N PRO A 374 7.95 -8.13 -12.41
CA PRO A 374 7.87 -6.68 -12.28
C PRO A 374 6.50 -6.21 -12.80
N PHE A 375 5.88 -5.26 -12.09
CA PHE A 375 4.66 -4.64 -12.55
C PHE A 375 4.90 -3.81 -13.81
N ASP A 376 3.90 -3.76 -14.68
CA ASP A 376 3.90 -2.90 -15.86
C ASP A 376 4.22 -1.45 -15.47
N SER A 377 5.33 -0.94 -16.02
CA SER A 377 5.82 0.41 -15.76
C SER A 377 4.84 1.47 -16.26
N ASP A 378 4.07 1.19 -17.31
CA ASP A 378 3.09 2.13 -17.86
C ASP A 378 1.88 2.27 -16.93
N LEU A 379 1.37 1.17 -16.39
CA LEU A 379 0.34 1.20 -15.35
C LEU A 379 0.82 1.96 -14.11
N LEU A 380 2.04 1.71 -13.63
CA LEU A 380 2.58 2.43 -12.47
C LEU A 380 2.76 3.93 -12.76
N ARG A 381 3.25 4.29 -13.95
CA ARG A 381 3.40 5.68 -14.39
C ARG A 381 2.07 6.40 -14.47
N ALA A 382 1.06 5.77 -15.08
CA ALA A 382 -0.28 6.30 -15.16
C ALA A 382 -0.90 6.47 -13.77
N MET A 383 -0.69 5.51 -12.85
CA MET A 383 -1.25 5.53 -11.50
C MET A 383 -0.63 6.65 -10.66
N GLY A 384 0.70 6.80 -10.73
CA GLY A 384 1.42 7.91 -10.10
C GLY A 384 0.99 9.28 -10.67
N ALA A 385 0.82 9.39 -11.99
CA ALA A 385 0.35 10.61 -12.63
C ALA A 385 -1.07 11.00 -12.21
N GLN A 386 -1.99 10.02 -12.13
CA GLN A 386 -3.35 10.28 -11.66
C GLN A 386 -3.38 10.63 -10.17
N ALA A 387 -2.61 9.93 -9.34
CA ALA A 387 -2.50 10.26 -7.91
C ALA A 387 -1.97 11.68 -7.70
N LYS A 388 -0.98 12.11 -8.49
CA LYS A 388 -0.46 13.48 -8.49
C LYS A 388 -1.54 14.51 -8.81
N ARG A 389 -2.41 14.24 -9.78
CA ARG A 389 -3.57 15.12 -10.14
C ARG A 389 -4.61 15.17 -9.02
N ARG A 390 -4.83 14.05 -8.34
CA ARG A 390 -5.87 13.86 -7.32
C ARG A 390 -5.37 14.06 -5.89
N ILE A 391 -4.13 14.51 -5.69
CA ILE A 391 -3.46 14.52 -4.37
C ILE A 391 -4.28 15.19 -3.26
N ALA A 392 -4.98 16.29 -3.58
CA ALA A 392 -5.78 17.05 -2.63
C ALA A 392 -7.12 16.40 -2.27
N GLN A 393 -7.52 15.34 -2.99
CA GLN A 393 -8.75 14.57 -2.74
C GLN A 393 -8.49 13.36 -1.84
N PHE A 394 -7.23 13.01 -1.55
CA PHE A 394 -6.91 11.96 -0.60
C PHE A 394 -7.19 12.45 0.83
N SER A 395 -7.87 11.61 1.61
CA SER A 395 -7.80 11.68 3.07
C SER A 395 -6.39 11.28 3.54
N ALA A 396 -5.99 11.67 4.75
CA ALA A 396 -4.72 11.28 5.35
C ALA A 396 -4.47 9.76 5.29
N GLU A 397 -5.42 8.98 5.80
CA GLU A 397 -5.34 7.52 5.82
C GLU A 397 -5.21 6.94 4.40
N SER A 398 -6.05 7.40 3.46
CA SER A 398 -5.98 6.92 2.07
C SER A 398 -4.67 7.30 1.38
N LEU A 399 -4.11 8.47 1.68
CA LEU A 399 -2.84 8.92 1.11
C LEU A 399 -1.71 8.02 1.60
N VAL A 400 -1.62 7.78 2.91
CA VAL A 400 -0.57 6.95 3.49
C VAL A 400 -0.64 5.52 2.97
N LEU A 401 -1.83 4.92 2.92
CA LEU A 401 -2.02 3.57 2.37
C LEU A 401 -1.61 3.51 0.90
N PHE A 402 -2.00 4.51 0.10
CA PHE A 402 -1.57 4.60 -1.29
C PHE A 402 -0.05 4.71 -1.41
N LEU A 403 0.60 5.62 -0.67
CA LEU A 403 2.05 5.82 -0.72
C LEU A 403 2.83 4.57 -0.33
N ARG A 404 2.39 3.88 0.72
CA ARG A 404 3.00 2.62 1.17
C ARG A 404 2.91 1.56 0.07
N SER A 405 1.70 1.29 -0.42
CA SER A 405 1.49 0.24 -1.40
C SER A 405 2.12 0.59 -2.75
N PHE A 406 2.04 1.84 -3.19
CA PHE A 406 2.70 2.30 -4.41
C PHE A 406 4.22 2.22 -4.31
N SER A 407 4.81 2.60 -3.16
CA SER A 407 6.26 2.45 -2.93
C SER A 407 6.71 0.99 -2.99
N ASN A 408 5.90 0.06 -2.47
CA ASN A 408 6.19 -1.36 -2.58
C ASN A 408 6.10 -1.83 -4.03
N LEU A 409 5.03 -1.48 -4.74
CA LEU A 409 4.83 -1.81 -6.16
C LEU A 409 6.00 -1.34 -7.04
N CYS A 410 6.50 -0.13 -6.80
CA CYS A 410 7.65 0.39 -7.53
C CYS A 410 8.99 -0.26 -7.16
N SER A 411 9.10 -1.09 -6.11
CA SER A 411 10.41 -1.52 -5.59
C SER A 411 11.27 -2.28 -6.60
N ASN A 412 10.66 -2.97 -7.58
CA ASN A 412 11.34 -3.75 -8.62
C ASN A 412 11.25 -3.08 -10.01
N SER A 413 10.66 -1.88 -10.11
CA SER A 413 10.58 -1.16 -11.38
C SER A 413 11.93 -0.48 -11.68
N PRO A 414 12.44 -0.55 -12.91
CA PRO A 414 13.65 0.21 -13.29
C PRO A 414 13.44 1.72 -13.12
N ASP A 415 12.21 2.20 -13.32
CA ASP A 415 11.82 3.61 -13.22
C ASP A 415 11.41 4.02 -11.80
N ARG A 416 11.64 3.17 -10.79
CA ARG A 416 11.24 3.40 -9.39
C ARG A 416 11.56 4.81 -8.93
N ASP A 417 12.77 5.26 -9.23
CA ASP A 417 13.28 6.50 -8.71
C ASP A 417 12.55 7.71 -9.28
N GLU A 418 12.35 7.71 -10.60
CA GLU A 418 11.61 8.75 -11.29
C GLU A 418 10.14 8.79 -10.86
N LEU A 419 9.47 7.63 -10.83
CA LEU A 419 8.07 7.50 -10.46
C LEU A 419 7.81 8.02 -9.04
N MET A 420 8.65 7.62 -8.08
CA MET A 420 8.52 8.04 -6.69
C MET A 420 8.89 9.52 -6.51
N ASP A 421 9.95 10.02 -7.16
CA ASP A 421 10.38 11.42 -6.99
C ASP A 421 9.31 12.39 -7.54
N LEU A 422 8.68 12.07 -8.67
CA LEU A 422 7.59 12.87 -9.26
C LEU A 422 6.35 12.92 -8.35
N LEU A 423 5.99 11.79 -7.74
CA LEU A 423 4.85 11.71 -6.82
C LEU A 423 5.16 12.40 -5.48
N LEU A 424 6.29 12.08 -4.87
CA LEU A 424 6.69 12.60 -3.56
C LEU A 424 6.93 14.10 -3.59
N SER A 425 7.47 14.67 -4.67
CA SER A 425 7.57 16.13 -4.83
C SER A 425 6.21 16.81 -4.66
N ARG A 426 5.15 16.23 -5.26
CA ARG A 426 3.79 16.76 -5.12
C ARG A 426 3.22 16.52 -3.72
N VAL A 427 3.44 15.34 -3.16
CA VAL A 427 3.01 15.00 -1.78
C VAL A 427 3.63 15.95 -0.78
N SER A 428 4.93 16.26 -0.89
CA SER A 428 5.64 17.20 -0.02
C SER A 428 5.00 18.58 0.00
N SER A 429 4.53 19.07 -1.15
CA SER A 429 3.79 20.35 -1.22
C SER A 429 2.42 20.33 -0.53
N HIS A 430 1.84 19.14 -0.37
CA HIS A 430 0.53 18.94 0.26
C HIS A 430 0.62 18.59 1.76
N LEU A 431 1.73 17.97 2.18
CA LEU A 431 1.94 17.47 3.55
C LEU A 431 1.67 18.50 4.65
N PRO A 432 2.09 19.78 4.57
CA PRO A 432 1.85 20.73 5.66
C PRO A 432 0.37 20.88 6.04
N ARG A 433 -0.55 20.65 5.09
CA ARG A 433 -1.99 20.67 5.36
C ARG A 433 -2.47 19.33 5.93
N ALA A 434 -2.04 18.24 5.34
CA ALA A 434 -2.53 16.89 5.65
C ALA A 434 -1.98 16.36 6.98
N VAL A 435 -0.72 16.65 7.32
CA VAL A 435 0.02 16.07 8.45
C VAL A 435 -0.64 16.33 9.81
N SER A 436 -1.35 17.46 9.95
CA SER A 436 -2.11 17.79 11.16
C SER A 436 -3.22 16.77 11.48
N THR A 437 -3.72 16.06 10.47
CA THR A 437 -4.79 15.05 10.60
C THR A 437 -4.26 13.62 10.73
N PHE A 438 -2.94 13.41 10.60
CA PHE A 438 -2.34 12.08 10.58
C PHE A 438 -2.37 11.46 11.98
N LYS A 439 -2.68 10.17 12.08
CA LYS A 439 -2.42 9.38 13.30
C LYS A 439 -0.92 9.08 13.41
N VAL A 440 -0.46 8.62 14.57
CA VAL A 440 0.94 8.22 14.77
C VAL A 440 1.40 7.20 13.72
N LEU A 441 0.57 6.17 13.47
CA LEU A 441 0.87 5.15 12.46
C LEU A 441 1.00 5.74 11.04
N ASP A 442 0.21 6.76 10.71
CA ASP A 442 0.25 7.44 9.42
C ASP A 442 1.55 8.23 9.24
N LEU A 443 2.01 8.91 10.30
CA LEU A 443 3.29 9.62 10.34
C LEU A 443 4.46 8.66 10.13
N ILE A 444 4.49 7.55 10.87
CA ILE A 444 5.58 6.57 10.79
C ILE A 444 5.62 5.93 9.41
N THR A 445 4.46 5.54 8.87
CA THR A 445 4.40 4.93 7.54
C THR A 445 4.84 5.91 6.47
N THR A 446 4.45 7.19 6.60
CA THR A 446 4.89 8.23 5.67
C THR A 446 6.41 8.44 5.76
N LEU A 447 6.97 8.53 6.98
CA LEU A 447 8.41 8.58 7.21
C LEU A 447 9.15 7.40 6.57
N GLN A 448 8.63 6.17 6.71
CA GLN A 448 9.21 4.99 6.09
C GLN A 448 9.23 5.07 4.56
N VAL A 449 8.17 5.61 3.93
CA VAL A 449 8.13 5.79 2.47
C VAL A 449 9.22 6.77 2.03
N TYR A 450 9.38 7.90 2.72
CA TYR A 450 10.40 8.89 2.41
C TYR A 450 11.82 8.39 2.72
N ALA A 451 12.02 7.69 3.84
CA ALA A 451 13.29 7.11 4.24
C ALA A 451 13.83 6.10 3.21
N ARG A 452 12.96 5.35 2.54
CA ARG A 452 13.35 4.45 1.42
C ARG A 452 13.91 5.18 0.19
N ARG A 453 13.76 6.52 0.10
CA ARG A 453 14.37 7.38 -0.93
C ARG A 453 15.66 8.03 -0.47
N GLY A 454 15.97 7.97 0.83
CA GLY A 454 17.14 8.58 1.43
C GLY A 454 17.09 10.11 1.48
N GLU A 455 18.24 10.74 1.22
CA GLU A 455 18.55 12.13 1.57
C GLU A 455 17.82 13.21 0.75
N LYS A 456 17.20 12.84 -0.39
CA LYS A 456 16.58 13.80 -1.32
C LYS A 456 15.42 14.61 -0.71
N HIS A 457 14.94 14.22 0.47
CA HIS A 457 13.76 14.80 1.11
C HIS A 457 14.03 15.23 2.56
N SER A 458 15.24 15.69 2.88
CA SER A 458 15.62 16.15 4.22
C SER A 458 14.70 17.25 4.76
N GLU A 459 14.20 18.16 3.92
CA GLU A 459 13.23 19.20 4.32
C GLU A 459 11.92 18.60 4.87
N VAL A 460 11.46 17.50 4.28
CA VAL A 460 10.24 16.79 4.71
C VAL A 460 10.48 16.09 6.04
N ALA A 461 11.70 15.63 6.31
CA ALA A 461 12.05 15.04 7.60
C ALA A 461 11.79 16.02 8.75
N GLY A 462 12.10 17.32 8.56
CA GLY A 462 11.83 18.36 9.57
C GLY A 462 10.34 18.49 9.88
N LEU A 463 9.52 18.67 8.83
CA LEU A 463 8.06 18.79 8.96
C LEU A 463 7.43 17.58 9.65
N LEU A 464 7.84 16.37 9.26
CA LEU A 464 7.33 15.13 9.85
C LEU A 464 7.84 14.93 11.28
N ALA A 465 9.10 15.27 11.57
CA ALA A 465 9.65 15.23 12.92
C ALA A 465 8.85 16.13 13.87
N ASP A 466 8.59 17.38 13.50
CA ASP A 466 7.80 18.31 14.32
C ASP A 466 6.40 17.74 14.63
N SER A 467 5.78 17.11 13.64
CA SER A 467 4.47 16.48 13.78
C SER A 467 4.49 15.24 14.69
N VAL A 468 5.56 14.44 14.61
CA VAL A 468 5.78 13.31 15.53
C VAL A 468 6.02 13.79 16.96
N LEU A 469 6.81 14.85 17.13
CA LEU A 469 7.11 15.45 18.43
C LEU A 469 5.87 16.02 19.12
N ALA A 470 4.94 16.59 18.34
CA ALA A 470 3.64 17.02 18.84
C ALA A 470 2.79 15.86 19.40
N LYS A 471 3.03 14.63 18.94
CA LYS A 471 2.33 13.39 19.36
C LYS A 471 3.20 12.46 20.19
N LYS A 472 4.27 12.97 20.81
CA LYS A 472 5.29 12.15 21.48
C LYS A 472 4.76 11.24 22.60
N SER A 473 3.65 11.61 23.24
CA SER A 473 3.01 10.82 24.31
C SER A 473 2.24 9.60 23.79
N GLU A 474 1.91 9.56 22.49
CA GLU A 474 1.19 8.46 21.85
C GLU A 474 2.14 7.39 21.28
N LEU A 475 3.45 7.67 21.22
CA LEU A 475 4.46 6.79 20.64
C LEU A 475 4.81 5.63 21.58
N THR A 476 4.78 4.42 21.04
CA THR A 476 5.35 3.22 21.69
C THR A 476 6.88 3.19 21.53
N PRO A 477 7.61 2.37 22.31
CA PRO A 477 9.06 2.22 22.11
C PRO A 477 9.45 1.75 20.71
N SER A 478 8.65 0.89 20.07
CA SER A 478 8.86 0.47 18.68
C SER A 478 8.63 1.60 17.67
N ASP A 479 7.69 2.48 17.96
CA ASP A 479 7.42 3.64 17.11
C ASP A 479 8.61 4.59 17.13
N TRP A 480 9.19 4.85 18.30
CA TRP A 480 10.40 5.68 18.42
C TRP A 480 11.57 5.14 17.62
N VAL A 481 11.82 3.83 17.68
CA VAL A 481 12.88 3.19 16.88
C VAL A 481 12.64 3.45 15.39
N SER A 482 11.41 3.23 14.93
CA SER A 482 11.04 3.45 13.52
C SER A 482 11.21 4.91 13.10
N VAL A 483 10.82 5.86 13.96
CA VAL A 483 10.99 7.30 13.71
C VAL A 483 12.47 7.66 13.63
N ILE A 484 13.27 7.22 14.59
CA ILE A 484 14.72 7.48 14.65
C ILE A 484 15.41 6.94 13.40
N ASP A 485 15.14 5.68 13.04
CA ASP A 485 15.73 5.02 11.86
C ASP A 485 15.36 5.78 10.57
N CYS A 486 14.11 6.22 10.46
CA CYS A 486 13.65 6.95 9.27
C CYS A 486 14.22 8.36 9.19
N ILE A 487 14.27 9.10 10.30
CA ILE A 487 14.84 10.46 10.35
C ILE A 487 16.35 10.41 10.08
N ALA A 488 17.05 9.43 10.62
CA ALA A 488 18.46 9.19 10.34
C ALA A 488 18.69 8.90 8.84
N ALA A 489 17.92 8.00 8.24
CA ALA A 489 18.03 7.66 6.81
C ALA A 489 17.74 8.85 5.88
N MET A 490 16.90 9.80 6.30
CA MET A 490 16.60 11.03 5.56
C MET A 490 17.59 12.16 5.83
N LYS A 491 18.57 11.98 6.72
CA LYS A 491 19.42 13.06 7.28
C LYS A 491 18.61 14.24 7.83
N GLY A 492 17.52 13.93 8.54
CA GLY A 492 16.65 14.91 9.19
C GLY A 492 17.20 15.42 10.52
N PRO A 493 16.37 16.15 11.31
CA PRO A 493 16.78 16.73 12.59
C PRO A 493 16.84 15.70 13.73
N LEU A 494 17.72 14.71 13.59
CA LEU A 494 17.91 13.64 14.57
C LEU A 494 18.19 14.12 16.00
N PRO A 495 18.96 15.22 16.26
CA PRO A 495 19.18 15.70 17.62
C PRO A 495 17.90 16.03 18.39
N ILE A 496 16.92 16.64 17.72
CA ILE A 496 15.66 17.05 18.35
C ILE A 496 14.82 15.81 18.68
N VAL A 497 14.78 14.85 17.75
CA VAL A 497 14.06 13.58 17.92
C VAL A 497 14.66 12.75 19.05
N MET A 498 15.99 12.60 19.09
CA MET A 498 16.70 11.84 20.12
C MET A 498 16.51 12.45 21.51
N LYS A 499 16.62 13.77 21.63
CA LYS A 499 16.35 14.47 22.89
C LYS A 499 14.92 14.21 23.38
N ALA A 500 13.93 14.35 22.50
CA ALA A 500 12.53 14.11 22.85
C ALA A 500 12.24 12.63 23.19
N ALA A 501 12.88 11.70 22.47
CA ALA A 501 12.79 10.28 22.73
C ALA A 501 13.30 9.95 24.14
N ARG A 502 14.45 10.52 24.55
CA ARG A 502 14.99 10.40 25.92
C ARG A 502 14.04 10.96 26.98
N GLU A 503 13.43 12.12 26.70
CA GLU A 503 12.50 12.80 27.60
C GLU A 503 11.11 12.13 27.65
N SER A 504 10.82 11.20 26.74
CA SER A 504 9.50 10.55 26.66
C SER A 504 9.30 9.49 27.76
N GLY A 505 8.63 9.91 28.85
CA GLY A 505 7.99 9.02 29.82
C GLY A 505 8.74 8.78 31.14
N THR A 506 7.99 8.32 32.15
CA THR A 506 8.48 7.91 33.47
C THR A 506 9.28 6.60 33.33
N GLY A 507 10.61 6.70 33.33
CA GLY A 507 11.52 5.56 33.20
C GLY A 507 12.44 5.60 31.97
N GLY A 508 12.30 6.60 31.09
CA GLY A 508 13.13 6.76 29.89
C GLY A 508 12.86 5.70 28.81
N LEU A 509 13.00 6.08 27.54
CA LEU A 509 12.84 5.16 26.41
C LEU A 509 13.83 3.98 26.48
N ILE A 510 15.07 4.27 26.89
CA ILE A 510 16.22 3.35 26.89
C ILE A 510 15.91 2.06 27.66
N GLY A 511 15.34 2.15 28.86
CA GLY A 511 15.01 0.98 29.68
C GLY A 511 13.91 0.10 29.07
N LYS A 512 13.08 0.64 28.17
CA LYS A 512 11.95 -0.08 27.55
C LYS A 512 12.28 -0.72 26.22
N LEU A 513 13.35 -0.29 25.56
CA LEU A 513 13.77 -0.86 24.27
C LEU A 513 14.32 -2.26 24.48
N LYS A 514 14.08 -3.17 23.53
CA LYS A 514 14.75 -4.48 23.47
C LYS A 514 16.17 -4.32 22.92
N THR A 515 17.06 -5.30 23.15
CA THR A 515 18.45 -5.25 22.64
C THR A 515 18.54 -5.03 21.12
N PRO A 516 17.72 -5.68 20.25
CA PRO A 516 17.72 -5.39 18.81
C PRO A 516 17.30 -3.95 18.48
N GLN A 517 16.36 -3.39 19.25
CA GLN A 517 15.88 -2.03 19.05
C GLN A 517 16.93 -0.99 19.46
N LEU A 518 17.64 -1.22 20.57
CA LEU A 518 18.79 -0.42 20.98
C LEU A 518 19.87 -0.44 19.91
N ALA A 519 20.21 -1.61 19.39
CA ALA A 519 21.18 -1.76 18.31
C ALA A 519 20.75 -1.00 17.04
N SER A 520 19.46 -1.07 16.66
CA SER A 520 18.93 -0.31 15.52
C SER A 520 19.10 1.21 15.70
N VAL A 521 18.70 1.73 16.86
CA VAL A 521 18.81 3.16 17.19
C VAL A 521 20.25 3.65 17.12
N VAL A 522 21.19 2.90 17.71
CA VAL A 522 22.61 3.30 17.68
C VAL A 522 23.17 3.20 16.26
N SER A 523 22.84 2.14 15.50
CA SER A 523 23.23 2.00 14.09
C SER A 523 22.75 3.18 13.25
N ALA A 524 21.47 3.55 13.38
CA ALA A 524 20.90 4.68 12.67
C ALA A 524 21.61 6.00 13.01
N CYS A 525 21.91 6.25 14.28
CA CYS A 525 22.67 7.43 14.71
C CYS A 525 24.06 7.46 14.05
N CYS A 526 24.81 6.37 14.11
CA CYS A 526 26.14 6.27 13.49
C CYS A 526 26.10 6.45 11.96
N GLU A 527 25.13 5.84 11.28
CA GLU A 527 24.95 5.96 9.82
C GLU A 527 24.63 7.39 9.38
N SER A 528 23.87 8.13 10.20
CA SER A 528 23.57 9.55 9.93
C SER A 528 24.72 10.49 10.30
N GLY A 529 25.80 9.99 10.92
CA GLY A 529 26.90 10.80 11.43
C GLY A 529 26.54 11.61 12.69
N TYR A 530 25.53 11.18 13.44
CA TYR A 530 25.10 11.84 14.67
C TYR A 530 25.83 11.28 15.89
N TYR A 531 26.72 12.09 16.45
CA TYR A 531 27.66 11.72 17.50
C TYR A 531 27.55 12.56 18.77
N GLN A 532 26.38 13.15 19.05
CA GLN A 532 26.16 13.91 20.28
C GLN A 532 26.21 12.95 21.48
N VAL A 533 27.26 13.11 22.31
CA VAL A 533 27.56 12.20 23.43
C VAL A 533 26.41 12.14 24.42
N ASP A 534 25.85 13.29 24.79
CA ASP A 534 24.79 13.38 25.80
C ASP A 534 23.52 12.60 25.43
N ASP A 535 23.26 12.47 24.12
CA ASP A 535 22.07 11.82 23.61
C ASP A 535 22.32 10.34 23.29
N LEU A 536 23.49 9.99 22.74
CA LEU A 536 23.81 8.64 22.28
C LEU A 536 24.45 7.74 23.35
N LEU A 537 25.28 8.30 24.25
CA LEU A 537 26.01 7.55 25.26
C LEU A 537 25.10 6.69 26.15
N PRO A 538 23.93 7.16 26.62
CA PRO A 538 23.03 6.33 27.42
C PRO A 538 22.54 5.07 26.69
N PHE A 539 22.28 5.16 25.38
CA PHE A 539 21.87 4.01 24.56
C PHE A 539 23.03 3.01 24.39
N ILE A 540 24.25 3.51 24.16
CA ILE A 540 25.44 2.68 24.03
C ILE A 540 25.75 1.95 25.34
N MET A 541 25.68 2.66 26.48
CA MET A 541 25.94 2.10 27.80
C MET A 541 24.91 1.02 28.15
N GLU A 542 23.62 1.27 27.86
CA GLU A 542 22.58 0.26 28.04
C GLU A 542 22.79 -0.95 27.13
N LEU A 543 23.03 -0.73 25.84
CA LEU A 543 23.31 -1.78 24.86
C LEU A 543 24.51 -2.63 25.31
N LYS A 544 25.59 -1.98 25.73
CA LYS A 544 26.79 -2.62 26.27
C LYS A 544 26.51 -3.42 27.53
N SER A 545 25.78 -2.87 28.49
CA SER A 545 25.42 -3.58 29.72
C SER A 545 24.65 -4.87 29.43
N ARG A 546 23.79 -4.82 28.39
CA ARG A 546 22.98 -5.96 27.96
C ARG A 546 23.76 -6.97 27.14
N THR A 547 24.80 -6.57 26.41
CA THR A 547 25.62 -7.48 25.58
C THR A 547 26.77 -8.10 26.35
N LEU A 548 27.39 -7.38 27.30
CA LEU A 548 28.48 -7.89 28.15
C LEU A 548 28.05 -9.03 29.08
N HIS A 549 26.80 -9.01 29.53
CA HIS A 549 26.26 -10.00 30.46
C HIS A 549 25.46 -11.11 29.76
N ILE A 550 25.76 -11.44 28.50
CA ILE A 550 25.12 -12.56 27.81
C ILE A 550 26.05 -13.79 27.87
N PRO A 551 26.00 -14.61 28.94
CA PRO A 551 26.70 -15.88 28.98
C PRO A 551 26.07 -16.92 28.03
N HIS A 552 24.92 -16.62 27.41
CA HIS A 552 24.21 -17.51 26.50
C HIS A 552 23.88 -16.85 25.16
N ALA A 553 24.69 -17.17 24.15
CA ALA A 553 24.64 -16.84 22.72
C ALA A 553 23.27 -16.94 21.99
N ASN A 554 22.18 -17.27 22.67
CA ASN A 554 20.88 -17.56 22.05
C ASN A 554 19.93 -16.35 22.04
N ALA A 555 20.26 -15.25 22.72
CA ALA A 555 19.35 -14.10 22.88
C ALA A 555 19.50 -13.01 21.81
N ILE A 556 20.59 -13.03 21.02
CA ILE A 556 20.87 -12.04 19.97
C ILE A 556 20.90 -12.75 18.62
N ASP A 557 20.07 -12.29 17.69
CA ASP A 557 20.13 -12.71 16.30
C ASP A 557 21.38 -12.16 15.61
N ALA A 558 21.85 -12.85 14.57
CA ALA A 558 23.11 -12.50 13.92
C ALA A 558 23.09 -11.11 13.27
N ASP A 559 21.94 -10.62 12.81
CA ASP A 559 21.79 -9.27 12.27
C ASP A 559 21.99 -8.21 13.35
N THR A 560 21.39 -8.41 14.53
CA THR A 560 21.59 -7.53 15.68
C THR A 560 23.06 -7.51 16.10
N ALA A 561 23.71 -8.68 16.19
CA ALA A 561 25.13 -8.74 16.52
C ALA A 561 26.00 -8.03 15.46
N ALA A 562 25.72 -8.24 14.17
CA ALA A 562 26.44 -7.60 13.07
C ALA A 562 26.30 -6.07 13.14
N ARG A 563 25.09 -5.55 13.40
CA ARG A 563 24.84 -4.12 13.60
C ARG A 563 25.62 -3.56 14.79
N ILE A 564 25.61 -4.26 15.93
CA ILE A 564 26.37 -3.84 17.12
C ILE A 564 27.87 -3.77 16.79
N PHE A 565 28.39 -4.77 16.07
CA PHE A 565 29.80 -4.78 15.66
C PHE A 565 30.14 -3.60 14.75
N ILE A 566 29.35 -3.37 13.70
CA ILE A 566 29.52 -2.23 12.78
C ILE A 566 29.52 -0.91 13.53
N VAL A 567 28.59 -0.74 14.48
CA VAL A 567 28.53 0.45 15.35
C VAL A 567 29.82 0.62 16.15
N LEU A 568 30.28 -0.44 16.83
CA LEU A 568 31.48 -0.37 17.67
C LEU A 568 32.71 0.01 16.84
N CYS A 569 32.91 -0.62 15.68
CA CYS A 569 34.02 -0.29 14.78
C CYS A 569 33.96 1.16 14.29
N LYS A 570 32.77 1.66 13.93
CA LYS A 570 32.61 3.06 13.46
C LYS A 570 32.81 4.08 14.57
N MET A 571 32.50 3.72 15.81
CA MET A 571 32.68 4.60 16.97
C MET A 571 34.14 4.69 17.45
N GLU A 572 34.94 3.66 17.20
CA GLU A 572 36.36 3.61 17.57
C GLU A 572 37.24 4.53 16.70
N PHE A 573 36.71 5.11 15.62
CA PHE A 573 37.46 6.08 14.82
C PHE A 573 37.68 7.42 15.55
N PRO A 574 38.87 8.05 15.42
CA PRO A 574 39.32 9.19 16.24
C PRO A 574 38.38 10.40 16.31
N ASN A 575 37.49 10.55 15.33
CA ASN A 575 36.58 11.68 15.20
C ASN A 575 35.61 11.82 16.39
N PHE A 576 35.21 10.72 17.03
CA PHE A 576 34.31 10.76 18.20
C PHE A 576 35.01 11.33 19.45
N LEU A 577 36.29 11.01 19.63
CA LEU A 577 37.10 11.45 20.76
C LEU A 577 37.64 12.87 20.55
N ALA A 578 38.01 13.23 19.32
CA ALA A 578 38.58 14.54 18.98
C ALA A 578 37.54 15.68 19.08
N GLY A 579 36.27 15.43 18.75
CA GLY A 579 35.23 16.47 18.73
C GLY A 579 34.72 16.91 20.11
N ASN A 580 34.92 16.11 21.16
CA ASN A 580 34.28 16.31 22.47
C ASN A 580 35.24 16.75 23.60
N GLY A 581 36.41 17.28 23.26
CA GLY A 581 37.26 18.03 24.19
C GLY A 581 37.71 17.27 25.46
N GLY A 582 37.95 15.97 25.37
CA GLY A 582 38.46 15.15 26.50
C GLY A 582 37.40 14.71 27.52
N ALA A 583 36.13 15.10 27.40
CA ALA A 583 35.06 14.68 28.32
C ALA A 583 34.85 13.14 28.33
N LEU A 584 35.30 12.44 27.29
CA LEU A 584 35.20 10.99 27.12
C LEU A 584 36.46 10.22 27.54
N GLU A 585 37.51 10.88 28.04
CA GLU A 585 38.78 10.23 28.33
C GLU A 585 38.63 9.10 29.37
N GLY A 586 37.72 9.28 30.35
CA GLY A 586 37.32 8.25 31.33
C GLY A 586 36.42 7.14 30.78
N HIS A 587 35.86 7.29 29.57
CA HIS A 587 35.02 6.29 28.89
C HIS A 587 35.74 5.58 27.74
N SER A 588 36.97 5.99 27.39
CA SER A 588 37.80 5.31 26.39
C SER A 588 38.01 3.81 26.70
N LYS A 589 38.20 3.46 27.98
CA LYS A 589 38.25 2.05 28.43
C LYS A 589 36.92 1.31 28.29
N LEU A 590 35.79 2.02 28.31
CA LEU A 590 34.46 1.45 28.10
C LEU A 590 34.16 1.21 26.61
N LEU A 591 34.86 1.87 25.70
CA LEU A 591 34.76 1.62 24.26
C LEU A 591 36.00 0.86 23.75
N SER A 592 36.71 0.12 24.61
CA SER A 592 37.92 -0.59 24.20
C SER A 592 37.62 -1.69 23.18
N LEU A 593 38.55 -1.82 22.23
CA LEU A 593 38.62 -2.83 21.18
C LEU A 593 38.28 -4.23 21.72
N GLU A 594 38.74 -4.57 22.93
CA GLU A 594 38.47 -5.87 23.58
C GLU A 594 36.99 -6.31 23.56
N ASN A 595 36.05 -5.36 23.67
CA ASN A 595 34.62 -5.67 23.64
C ASN A 595 34.12 -5.97 22.22
N SER A 596 34.65 -5.28 21.20
CA SER A 596 34.34 -5.56 19.80
C SER A 596 34.93 -6.91 19.36
N LEU A 597 36.08 -7.32 19.91
CA LEU A 597 36.69 -8.64 19.65
C LEU A 597 35.83 -9.81 20.13
N GLY A 598 35.25 -9.71 21.33
CA GLY A 598 34.38 -10.77 21.86
C GLY A 598 33.14 -11.00 20.99
N LEU A 599 32.56 -9.90 20.47
CA LEU A 599 31.42 -9.95 19.56
C LEU A 599 31.82 -10.48 18.18
N LEU A 600 32.99 -10.09 17.68
CA LEU A 600 33.54 -10.58 16.43
C LEU A 600 33.80 -12.09 16.50
N ALA A 601 34.44 -12.57 17.56
CA ALA A 601 34.68 -14.00 17.78
C ALA A 601 33.38 -14.82 17.77
N TRP A 602 32.27 -14.23 18.22
CA TRP A 602 30.94 -14.83 18.14
C TRP A 602 30.29 -14.76 16.75
N LEU A 603 30.50 -13.66 16.01
CA LEU A 603 29.97 -13.43 14.66
C LEU A 603 30.69 -14.26 13.59
N MET A 604 32.00 -14.42 13.71
CA MET A 604 32.84 -15.05 12.68
C MET A 604 32.39 -16.46 12.29
N PRO A 605 32.11 -17.39 13.23
CA PRO A 605 31.59 -18.72 12.87
C PRO A 605 30.23 -18.67 12.15
N ARG A 606 29.42 -17.63 12.41
CA ARG A 606 28.10 -17.47 11.78
C ARG A 606 28.19 -16.87 10.39
N LEU A 607 29.09 -15.91 10.17
CA LEU A 607 29.40 -15.36 8.85
C LEU A 607 29.90 -16.44 7.89
N THR A 608 30.69 -17.39 8.40
CA THR A 608 31.29 -18.47 7.60
C THR A 608 30.46 -19.74 7.54
N SER A 609 29.49 -19.94 8.45
CA SER A 609 28.67 -21.16 8.53
C SER A 609 27.98 -21.50 7.20
N PRO A 610 28.20 -22.69 6.61
CA PRO A 610 27.56 -23.09 5.35
C PRO A 610 26.06 -23.39 5.47
N SER A 611 25.56 -23.64 6.69
CA SER A 611 24.13 -23.80 6.95
C SER A 611 23.52 -22.44 7.24
N GLY A 612 22.61 -21.95 6.37
CA GLY A 612 22.03 -20.59 6.44
C GLY A 612 21.31 -20.21 7.75
N THR A 613 21.14 -21.14 8.70
CA THR A 613 20.57 -20.86 10.02
C THR A 613 21.51 -20.01 10.87
N GLY A 614 21.13 -18.75 11.12
CA GLY A 614 21.86 -17.84 11.99
C GLY A 614 22.96 -17.02 11.29
N ARG A 615 22.95 -16.93 9.95
CA ARG A 615 23.75 -15.94 9.22
C ARG A 615 23.12 -14.55 9.31
N PRO A 616 23.92 -13.48 9.42
CA PRO A 616 23.40 -12.15 9.15
C PRO A 616 23.02 -12.03 7.66
N SER A 617 22.09 -11.14 7.37
CA SER A 617 21.71 -10.74 6.01
C SER A 617 22.95 -10.37 5.20
N SER A 618 22.94 -10.69 3.91
CA SER A 618 24.08 -10.46 3.00
C SER A 618 24.57 -9.00 3.04
N ARG A 619 23.64 -8.04 3.18
CA ARG A 619 23.97 -6.62 3.35
C ARG A 619 24.77 -6.35 4.63
N LEU A 620 24.34 -6.87 5.77
CA LEU A 620 25.05 -6.68 7.04
C LEU A 620 26.37 -7.44 7.08
N ALA A 621 26.41 -8.65 6.50
CA ALA A 621 27.63 -9.42 6.35
C ALA A 621 28.68 -8.63 5.53
N GLY A 622 28.28 -8.04 4.40
CA GLY A 622 29.13 -7.16 3.59
C GLY A 622 29.65 -5.97 4.39
N GLN A 623 28.80 -5.29 5.15
CA GLN A 623 29.20 -4.15 5.98
C GLN A 623 30.15 -4.54 7.12
N VAL A 624 29.99 -5.72 7.72
CA VAL A 624 30.93 -6.25 8.71
C VAL A 624 32.29 -6.48 8.06
N LEU A 625 32.33 -7.08 6.88
CA LEU A 625 33.58 -7.32 6.14
C LEU A 625 34.26 -6.00 5.73
N GLU A 626 33.49 -4.99 5.34
CA GLU A 626 34.01 -3.64 5.07
C GLU A 626 34.65 -3.04 6.34
N CYS A 627 33.98 -3.12 7.49
CA CYS A 627 34.53 -2.63 8.76
C CYS A 627 35.83 -3.37 9.12
N LEU A 628 35.88 -4.69 8.94
CA LEU A 628 37.10 -5.47 9.17
C LEU A 628 38.23 -5.11 8.20
N ALA A 629 37.90 -4.76 6.95
CA ALA A 629 38.88 -4.36 5.94
C ALA A 629 39.56 -3.04 6.28
N GLU A 630 38.84 -2.15 6.97
CA GLU A 630 39.32 -0.86 7.45
C GLU A 630 40.12 -0.96 8.77
N MET A 631 40.05 -2.08 9.50
CA MET A 631 40.86 -2.31 10.70
C MET A 631 42.34 -2.57 10.34
N ASP A 632 43.25 -2.11 11.20
CA ASP A 632 44.68 -2.44 11.10
C ASP A 632 44.90 -3.95 11.28
N ASP A 633 45.89 -4.51 10.59
CA ASP A 633 46.24 -5.93 10.66
C ASP A 633 46.64 -6.36 12.07
N ALA A 634 47.24 -5.46 12.85
CA ALA A 634 47.58 -5.72 14.24
C ALA A 634 46.32 -5.90 15.11
N ASP A 635 45.37 -4.98 14.99
CA ASP A 635 44.09 -5.01 15.71
C ASP A 635 43.24 -6.20 15.28
N PHE A 636 43.23 -6.52 13.98
CA PHE A 636 42.53 -7.67 13.44
C PHE A 636 43.10 -9.01 13.94
N ARG A 637 44.43 -9.18 13.97
CA ARG A 637 45.06 -10.39 14.51
C ARG A 637 44.81 -10.56 16.00
N GLN A 638 44.79 -9.46 16.75
CA GLN A 638 44.39 -9.46 18.14
C GLN A 638 42.90 -9.84 18.30
N ALA A 639 42.04 -9.34 17.41
CA ALA A 639 40.60 -9.61 17.36
C ALA A 639 40.24 -11.09 17.17
N ALA A 640 40.98 -11.77 16.31
CA ALA A 640 40.79 -13.18 16.01
C ALA A 640 41.26 -14.13 17.14
N GLY A 641 41.73 -13.57 18.27
CA GLY A 641 42.10 -14.34 19.47
C GLY A 641 43.29 -15.26 19.27
N GLY A 642 44.17 -14.95 18.30
CA GLY A 642 45.35 -15.77 17.98
C GLY A 642 45.05 -17.18 17.45
N LYS A 643 43.79 -17.49 17.10
CA LYS A 643 43.43 -18.78 16.49
C LYS A 643 43.78 -18.74 15.00
N GLU A 644 44.87 -19.42 14.63
CA GLU A 644 45.43 -19.45 13.27
C GLU A 644 44.37 -19.70 12.18
N GLU A 645 43.42 -20.60 12.42
CA GLU A 645 42.35 -20.94 11.46
C GLU A 645 41.39 -19.78 11.17
N VAL A 646 41.02 -18.98 12.18
CA VAL A 646 40.11 -17.83 12.00
C VAL A 646 40.85 -16.67 11.35
N THR A 647 42.10 -16.42 11.75
CA THR A 647 42.96 -15.41 11.12
C THR A 647 43.27 -15.72 9.66
N CYS A 648 43.44 -16.98 9.29
CA CYS A 648 43.80 -17.39 7.93
C CYS A 648 42.60 -17.19 6.98
N LEU A 649 41.44 -17.78 7.28
CA LEU A 649 40.26 -17.68 6.41
C LEU A 649 39.76 -16.23 6.29
N ALA A 650 39.73 -15.50 7.41
CA ALA A 650 39.28 -14.13 7.42
C ALA A 650 40.32 -13.17 6.80
N GLY A 651 41.62 -13.45 6.99
CA GLY A 651 42.70 -12.74 6.32
C GLY A 651 42.67 -12.90 4.79
N GLU A 652 42.33 -14.09 4.30
CA GLU A 652 42.12 -14.35 2.86
C GLU A 652 40.89 -13.60 2.32
N MET A 653 39.75 -13.66 3.03
CA MET A 653 38.56 -12.87 2.67
C MET A 653 38.83 -11.36 2.68
N LEU A 654 39.59 -10.87 3.67
CA LEU A 654 39.98 -9.47 3.80
C LEU A 654 40.91 -9.02 2.68
N THR A 655 41.85 -9.88 2.29
CA THR A 655 42.75 -9.63 1.16
C THR A 655 41.95 -9.51 -0.13
N ALA A 656 40.96 -10.38 -0.35
CA ALA A 656 40.05 -10.30 -1.49
C ALA A 656 39.20 -9.01 -1.49
N VAL A 657 38.66 -8.61 -0.34
CA VAL A 657 37.89 -7.35 -0.18
C VAL A 657 38.77 -6.13 -0.44
N ARG A 658 39.97 -6.08 0.14
CA ARG A 658 40.93 -4.98 -0.01
C ARG A 658 41.42 -4.85 -1.46
N ALA A 659 41.68 -5.96 -2.15
CA ALA A 659 42.03 -5.97 -3.57
C ALA A 659 40.90 -5.36 -4.42
N LYS A 660 39.65 -5.79 -4.20
CA LYS A 660 38.48 -5.28 -4.93
C LYS A 660 38.18 -3.80 -4.62
N SER A 661 38.41 -3.34 -3.39
CA SER A 661 38.30 -1.93 -3.01
C SER A 661 39.39 -1.05 -3.64
N ALA A 662 40.61 -1.57 -3.76
CA ALA A 662 41.71 -0.86 -4.41
C ALA A 662 41.46 -0.66 -5.92
N ASP A 663 40.85 -1.65 -6.60
CA ASP A 663 40.49 -1.55 -8.01
C ASP A 663 39.37 -0.54 -8.27
N THR A 664 38.37 -0.48 -7.38
CA THR A 664 37.29 0.53 -7.46
C THR A 664 37.77 1.95 -7.17
N ARG A 665 38.85 2.15 -6.41
CA ARG A 665 39.47 3.47 -6.23
C ARG A 665 40.33 3.92 -7.41
N LYS A 666 40.86 2.97 -8.21
CA LYS A 666 41.68 3.27 -9.41
C LYS A 666 40.85 3.51 -10.67
N GLY A 667 39.64 2.95 -10.77
CA GLY A 667 38.68 3.26 -11.83
C GLY A 667 37.78 4.43 -11.44
N GLY A 668 37.91 5.58 -12.10
CA GLY A 668 37.07 6.75 -11.86
C GLY A 668 35.56 6.43 -11.84
N ALA A 669 34.84 7.06 -10.91
CA ALA A 669 33.46 6.79 -10.50
C ALA A 669 32.48 6.38 -11.63
N LYS A 670 32.29 5.07 -11.80
CA LYS A 670 31.03 4.48 -12.27
C LYS A 670 30.53 3.53 -11.19
N ARG A 671 29.41 3.89 -10.54
CA ARG A 671 28.64 2.95 -9.71
C ARG A 671 28.08 1.88 -10.64
N PHE A 672 28.63 0.67 -10.57
CA PHE A 672 28.03 -0.50 -11.20
C PHE A 672 26.70 -0.81 -10.51
N THR A 673 25.63 -0.87 -11.29
CA THR A 673 24.32 -1.38 -10.84
C THR A 673 24.19 -2.86 -11.24
N ASN A 674 23.41 -3.64 -10.46
CA ASN A 674 23.17 -5.08 -10.64
C ASN A 674 22.71 -5.55 -12.05
N ALA A 675 22.49 -4.66 -13.01
CA ALA A 675 22.01 -4.97 -14.35
C ALA A 675 23.12 -5.43 -15.33
N ASP A 676 24.39 -5.16 -15.05
CA ASP A 676 25.48 -5.41 -16.02
C ASP A 676 25.98 -6.87 -16.06
N TYR A 677 25.47 -7.75 -15.18
CA TYR A 677 25.92 -9.14 -15.07
C TYR A 677 25.18 -10.14 -15.97
N PHE A 678 24.13 -9.74 -16.69
CA PHE A 678 23.27 -10.63 -17.50
C PHE A 678 23.16 -10.25 -18.98
N ALA A 679 24.22 -9.69 -19.57
CA ALA A 679 24.32 -9.54 -21.02
C ALA A 679 25.49 -10.38 -21.55
N THR A 680 25.29 -11.70 -21.67
CA THR A 680 26.12 -12.53 -22.56
C THR A 680 25.33 -12.79 -23.82
N ASP A 681 25.73 -12.11 -24.88
CA ASP A 681 25.32 -12.36 -26.25
C ASP A 681 25.62 -13.81 -26.65
N SER A 682 24.61 -14.41 -27.25
CA SER A 682 24.64 -15.69 -27.93
C SER A 682 25.57 -15.68 -29.14
N LEU A 683 26.52 -16.61 -29.22
CA LEU A 683 27.09 -17.10 -30.48
C LEU A 683 27.30 -18.63 -30.44
N PRO A 684 27.27 -19.30 -31.61
CA PRO A 684 26.69 -20.64 -31.73
C PRO A 684 27.71 -21.78 -31.69
N SER A 685 27.18 -22.93 -31.29
CA SER A 685 27.79 -24.26 -31.38
C SER A 685 28.04 -24.68 -32.83
N SER A 686 29.27 -25.09 -33.16
CA SER A 686 29.49 -26.35 -33.90
C SER A 686 30.96 -26.80 -33.95
N LEU A 687 31.10 -28.12 -33.82
CA LEU A 687 32.11 -29.03 -34.40
C LEU A 687 33.36 -29.38 -33.60
N ALA A 688 33.45 -30.69 -33.39
CA ALA A 688 34.48 -31.48 -32.75
C ALA A 688 35.68 -31.70 -33.66
N GLU A 689 36.86 -31.89 -33.05
CA GLU A 689 37.77 -33.01 -33.29
C GLU A 689 38.93 -32.97 -32.27
N ASP A 690 39.21 -34.13 -31.68
CA ASP A 690 40.41 -34.53 -30.90
C ASP A 690 41.58 -34.84 -31.90
N PRO A 691 42.85 -35.17 -31.53
CA PRO A 691 43.44 -35.37 -30.19
C PRO A 691 44.93 -34.91 -29.99
N SER A 692 45.41 -35.17 -28.76
CA SER A 692 46.78 -35.55 -28.35
C SER A 692 47.95 -34.58 -28.52
N VAL A 693 48.54 -34.14 -27.39
CA VAL A 693 50.00 -34.00 -27.19
C VAL A 693 50.35 -34.23 -25.72
N ASP A 694 51.31 -35.14 -25.50
CA ASP A 694 52.02 -35.45 -24.25
C ASP A 694 52.83 -34.25 -23.72
N SER A 695 52.86 -34.05 -22.40
CA SER A 695 54.00 -33.40 -21.72
C SER A 695 54.06 -33.81 -20.24
N GLU A 696 55.26 -34.23 -19.85
CA GLU A 696 55.69 -34.74 -18.55
C GLU A 696 55.62 -33.70 -17.41
N PRO A 697 55.68 -34.14 -16.13
CA PRO A 697 55.47 -33.27 -14.97
C PRO A 697 56.81 -32.75 -14.44
N ASP A 698 56.93 -31.43 -14.28
CA ASP A 698 57.99 -30.84 -13.46
C ASP A 698 57.47 -29.59 -12.73
N GLY A 699 57.75 -29.54 -11.43
CA GLY A 699 57.69 -28.33 -10.61
C GLY A 699 56.58 -28.32 -9.57
N ASP A 700 56.88 -28.85 -8.39
CA ASP A 700 56.21 -28.44 -7.14
C ASP A 700 56.45 -26.93 -6.95
N ASP A 701 55.53 -26.12 -7.44
CA ASP A 701 55.44 -24.70 -7.17
C ASP A 701 54.28 -24.47 -6.18
N ASP A 702 54.62 -24.13 -4.94
CA ASP A 702 53.71 -23.84 -3.82
C ASP A 702 52.74 -22.67 -4.11
N THR A 703 52.87 -22.01 -5.27
CA THR A 703 51.99 -20.94 -5.77
C THR A 703 50.57 -21.42 -6.10
N ASN A 704 50.40 -22.69 -6.48
CA ASN A 704 49.09 -23.24 -6.84
C ASN A 704 48.16 -23.34 -5.61
N GLY A 705 48.74 -23.51 -4.41
CA GLY A 705 48.00 -23.55 -3.16
C GLY A 705 47.44 -22.19 -2.73
N GLU A 706 48.14 -21.10 -3.05
CA GLU A 706 47.75 -19.73 -2.68
C GLU A 706 46.68 -19.17 -3.64
N GLU A 707 46.82 -19.43 -4.95
CA GLU A 707 45.81 -19.06 -5.95
C GLU A 707 44.51 -19.84 -5.77
N THR A 708 44.59 -21.15 -5.49
CA THR A 708 43.39 -21.97 -5.19
C THR A 708 42.69 -21.51 -3.91
N ARG A 709 43.44 -21.07 -2.89
CA ARG A 709 42.88 -20.50 -1.65
C ARG A 709 42.24 -19.14 -1.91
N ARG A 710 42.88 -18.28 -2.69
CA ARG A 710 42.34 -16.98 -3.13
C ARG A 710 41.04 -17.13 -3.92
N GLN A 711 40.99 -18.04 -4.88
CA GLN A 711 39.78 -18.32 -5.67
C GLN A 711 38.63 -18.84 -4.79
N LYS A 712 38.93 -19.71 -3.81
CA LYS A 712 37.93 -20.15 -2.81
C LYS A 712 37.46 -19.01 -1.90
N ALA A 713 38.33 -18.09 -1.52
CA ALA A 713 37.98 -16.92 -0.72
C ALA A 713 37.13 -15.92 -1.52
N GLU A 714 37.45 -15.69 -2.80
CA GLU A 714 36.64 -14.89 -3.71
C GLU A 714 35.27 -15.55 -3.97
N GLU A 715 35.22 -16.86 -4.16
CA GLU A 715 33.98 -17.62 -4.30
C GLU A 715 33.13 -17.52 -3.01
N LEU A 716 33.74 -17.67 -1.83
CA LEU A 716 33.06 -17.53 -0.54
C LEU A 716 32.55 -16.11 -0.33
N TYR A 717 33.33 -15.08 -0.67
CA TYR A 717 32.92 -13.68 -0.65
C TYR A 717 31.73 -13.45 -1.58
N MET A 718 31.79 -13.93 -2.82
CA MET A 718 30.71 -13.81 -3.79
C MET A 718 29.44 -14.54 -3.32
N ARG A 719 29.57 -15.72 -2.69
CA ARG A 719 28.43 -16.42 -2.06
C ARG A 719 27.83 -15.64 -0.88
N ILE A 720 28.66 -15.04 -0.03
CA ILE A 720 28.22 -14.25 1.13
C ILE A 720 27.51 -12.96 0.70
N VAL A 721 28.06 -12.26 -0.30
CA VAL A 721 27.54 -10.96 -0.77
C VAL A 721 26.34 -11.11 -1.70
N HIS A 722 26.32 -12.11 -2.59
CA HIS A 722 25.31 -12.25 -3.64
C HIS A 722 24.26 -13.35 -3.37
N GLY A 723 24.38 -14.13 -2.29
CA GLY A 723 23.32 -15.03 -1.83
C GLY A 723 22.99 -16.21 -2.75
N GLY A 724 23.93 -16.70 -3.55
CA GLY A 724 23.67 -17.79 -4.51
C GLY A 724 23.56 -19.18 -3.84
N GLU A 725 22.40 -19.82 -3.95
CA GLU A 725 22.22 -21.26 -3.74
C GLU A 725 22.36 -22.03 -5.06
N HIS A 726 22.98 -23.22 -5.01
CA HIS A 726 23.14 -24.15 -6.13
C HIS A 726 21.84 -24.96 -6.33
N PRO A 727 21.37 -25.22 -7.57
CA PRO A 727 20.08 -25.87 -7.82
C PRO A 727 20.19 -27.39 -7.66
N ALA A 728 20.36 -27.89 -6.43
CA ALA A 728 20.27 -29.32 -6.14
C ALA A 728 20.00 -29.57 -4.66
N ARG A 729 18.74 -29.42 -4.22
CA ARG A 729 18.09 -30.26 -3.20
C ARG A 729 16.65 -29.81 -2.94
N LYS A 730 15.70 -30.58 -3.48
CA LYS A 730 14.31 -30.61 -3.02
C LYS A 730 14.21 -31.46 -1.75
N TYR A 731 13.29 -31.05 -0.88
CA TYR A 731 12.67 -31.73 0.28
C TYR A 731 13.11 -31.35 1.71
N THR A 732 12.12 -30.71 2.36
CA THR A 732 11.64 -30.82 3.76
C THR A 732 12.50 -30.30 4.92
N ALA A 733 12.03 -29.19 5.50
CA ALA A 733 11.75 -29.11 6.93
C ALA A 733 10.73 -27.99 7.22
N THR A 734 9.54 -28.37 7.70
CA THR A 734 8.51 -27.48 8.25
C THR A 734 8.91 -27.03 9.65
N ILE A 735 8.96 -25.71 9.89
CA ILE A 735 9.06 -25.07 11.20
C ILE A 735 7.95 -24.01 11.28
N PRO A 736 7.28 -23.80 12.43
CA PRO A 736 5.98 -23.13 12.49
C PRO A 736 6.07 -21.59 12.56
N ASP A 737 5.27 -20.92 11.73
CA ASP A 737 5.02 -19.48 11.73
C ASP A 737 4.07 -19.06 12.88
N GLU A 738 4.60 -18.72 14.05
CA GLU A 738 3.78 -18.27 15.19
C GLU A 738 4.15 -16.91 15.82
N VAL A 739 5.02 -16.08 15.23
CA VAL A 739 5.49 -14.84 15.92
C VAL A 739 5.20 -13.51 15.21
N LEU A 740 4.54 -13.47 14.05
CA LEU A 740 4.27 -12.19 13.34
C LEU A 740 2.81 -11.75 13.16
N MET A 741 1.83 -12.43 13.78
CA MET A 741 0.39 -12.12 13.60
C MET A 741 -0.37 -11.68 14.87
N ARG A 742 0.31 -11.37 15.97
CA ARG A 742 -0.31 -10.77 17.17
C ARG A 742 -0.03 -9.27 17.22
N ASP A 743 -0.94 -8.47 16.63
CA ASP A 743 -1.40 -7.19 17.23
C ASP A 743 -2.40 -6.35 16.41
N LEU A 744 -3.01 -6.87 15.33
CA LEU A 744 -4.01 -6.10 14.55
C LEU A 744 -5.44 -6.70 14.51
N SER A 745 -5.74 -7.75 15.28
CA SER A 745 -7.05 -8.43 15.20
C SER A 745 -8.09 -8.04 16.25
N GLU A 746 -7.79 -7.22 17.26
CA GLU A 746 -8.77 -6.97 18.34
C GLU A 746 -8.84 -5.51 18.80
N ARG A 747 -9.46 -4.63 18.00
CA ARG A 747 -10.31 -3.54 18.51
C ARG A 747 -11.47 -3.28 17.56
N PRO A 748 -12.73 -3.54 17.97
CA PRO A 748 -13.89 -3.13 17.19
C PRO A 748 -14.04 -1.62 17.33
N SER A 749 -13.63 -0.85 16.33
CA SER A 749 -14.04 0.55 16.20
C SER A 749 -15.44 0.61 15.57
N PRO A 750 -16.45 1.17 16.24
CA PRO A 750 -17.84 1.16 15.79
C PRO A 750 -18.19 2.46 15.06
N PHE A 751 -17.45 2.86 14.02
CA PHE A 751 -17.84 4.04 13.24
C PHE A 751 -17.46 3.90 11.77
N TRP A 752 -18.38 3.33 10.99
CA TRP A 752 -18.51 3.53 9.55
C TRP A 752 -20.01 3.42 9.20
N ILE A 753 -20.65 4.56 8.91
CA ILE A 753 -21.87 4.69 8.09
C ILE A 753 -21.47 5.56 6.91
#